data_AF-A0A242ME72-F1
#
_entry.id   AF-A0A242ME72-F1
#
_cell.length_a   1.000
_cell.length_b   1.000
_cell.length_c   1.000
_cell.angle_alpha   90.00
_cell.angle_beta   90.00
_cell.angle_gamma   90.00
#
_symmetry.space_group_name_H-M   'P 1'
#
loop_
_entity.id
_entity.type
_entity.pdbx_description
1 polymer ?
#
loop_
_entity_poly.entity_id
_entity_poly.type
_entity_poly.pdbx_seq_one_letter_code
_entity_poly.pdbx_strand_id
1 'polypeptide(L)'
;MDLLRFTTESYPEVERVREWSMVLDRLGWYSRLDASDRTLHGTLTSQTSTGGFELTSLASVAQTLELKADHADSLMIVLLLDGDATLVADDLREPVGVHDIVYASSQQAASIAFASSFRVFVVRVPRDAVNARVLSPFSLRAARLSGEAGIGHVFSGFLRSVAESVESLSAGELRPLELALAEFLVASLAGHERKGSFGGLTPSQAAIFSRVCRLIEASLGDPALSVAMLAKEERVSPRYVQKLFETAGQSFSTYLRSRRLERCRAELVDPLYEKVSVSDICFRWGFNDPAHFSRVFRERYGASPRTFRHEASLEIARHLVRRISRGLPVNAPALLLQAKQAGAEADADTLVALDNCLDAVLTEAPAQRGKPRHHLLRATANTVHWGYFSHDLKPVLEVQSGDTVTIEALTQHAADDWERMVAGDPGAESVFHWTSERKNVNRRGAGPMDASIYGRGAGEGFGVHICTGPIAVRDAEPGDVLEVRIVDIHARPCANPKFHGRAFGSNAAAWWGFHYRELLTEPKPREVVTIYEIDAEPADDGVTAYARAVYNYRWTPQRDPFGVLHPTIDYPGVPVDHSTVVENHNILKNVTIPVRPHFGVIAVAPQQDGLIDSIPPSAFGGNLDNWRVGRGASVYLPVGVAGALLSIGDPHASQGDSELCGTAIECSLTGDFELVLHKKKTLTDQPFADLTYPLVETAEEWVLHGFSHPNYLAEFGTSAQSDVYQKSTLDQAMRDAFIKTRRFLMSTKGLSEDEAISLMSVAVDFGVTQVVDGNWGVHAIIRKALFASGS
;
A
#
# COMPACT_ATOMS: atom_id res chain seq x y z
N MET A 1 -7.42 -10.96 -19.92
CA MET A 1 -7.36 -10.01 -18.80
C MET A 1 -5.93 -9.63 -18.58
N ASP A 2 -5.62 -8.36 -18.80
CA ASP A 2 -4.32 -7.79 -18.52
C ASP A 2 -4.47 -6.99 -17.22
N LEU A 3 -3.92 -7.53 -16.14
CA LEU A 3 -3.78 -6.79 -14.88
C LEU A 3 -2.52 -5.94 -15.03
N LEU A 4 -2.70 -4.63 -15.10
CA LEU A 4 -1.61 -3.67 -15.08
C LEU A 4 -1.31 -3.30 -13.62
N ARG A 5 -0.09 -3.54 -13.18
CA ARG A 5 0.43 -3.05 -11.88
C ARG A 5 1.64 -2.16 -12.15
N PHE A 6 1.66 -1.00 -11.52
CA PHE A 6 2.74 -0.04 -11.64
C PHE A 6 3.01 0.60 -10.28
N THR A 7 4.30 0.78 -9.99
CA THR A 7 4.77 1.59 -8.86
C THR A 7 6.00 2.37 -9.30
N THR A 8 6.06 3.66 -8.95
CA THR A 8 7.25 4.48 -9.23
C THR A 8 8.49 3.96 -8.53
N GLU A 9 8.34 3.18 -7.45
CA GLU A 9 9.45 2.52 -6.75
C GLU A 9 10.19 1.49 -7.62
N SER A 10 9.61 1.07 -8.75
CA SER A 10 10.30 0.22 -9.72
C SER A 10 11.46 0.89 -10.44
N TYR A 11 11.52 2.23 -10.41
CA TYR A 11 12.42 3.04 -11.22
C TYR A 11 13.28 3.97 -10.37
N PRO A 12 14.51 4.27 -10.81
CA PRO A 12 15.35 5.31 -10.20
C PRO A 12 14.63 6.66 -10.18
N GLU A 13 14.86 7.50 -9.15
CA GLU A 13 14.22 8.81 -8.95
C GLU A 13 14.11 9.64 -10.24
N VAL A 14 15.20 9.69 -11.01
CA VAL A 14 15.30 10.47 -12.26
C VAL A 14 14.36 10.00 -13.37
N GLU A 15 13.91 8.75 -13.35
CA GLU A 15 13.00 8.17 -14.35
C GLU A 15 11.53 8.19 -13.90
N ARG A 16 11.27 8.31 -12.59
CA ARG A 16 9.92 8.13 -12.01
C ARG A 16 8.87 9.02 -12.64
N VAL A 17 9.18 10.30 -12.84
CA VAL A 17 8.23 11.27 -13.44
C VAL A 17 7.86 10.84 -14.85
N ARG A 18 8.86 10.48 -15.66
CA ARG A 18 8.68 10.05 -17.05
C ARG A 18 7.83 8.78 -17.12
N GLU A 19 8.15 7.78 -16.30
CA GLU A 19 7.43 6.49 -16.30
C GLU A 19 6.00 6.62 -15.73
N TRP A 20 5.82 7.47 -14.71
CA TRP A 20 4.50 7.82 -14.18
C TRP A 20 3.63 8.50 -15.23
N SER A 21 4.16 9.50 -15.94
CA SER A 21 3.44 10.16 -17.03
C SER A 21 3.10 9.17 -18.16
N MET A 22 4.00 8.23 -18.49
CA MET A 22 3.74 7.22 -19.52
C MET A 22 2.68 6.20 -19.12
N VAL A 23 2.63 5.74 -17.86
CA VAL A 23 1.56 4.83 -17.42
C VAL A 23 0.21 5.54 -17.36
N LEU A 24 0.17 6.80 -16.95
CA LEU A 24 -1.04 7.61 -16.96
C LEU A 24 -1.56 7.88 -18.37
N ASP A 25 -0.68 8.22 -19.33
CA ASP A 25 -1.08 8.49 -20.71
C ASP A 25 -1.70 7.25 -21.36
N ARG A 26 -1.21 6.04 -21.04
CA ARG A 26 -1.81 4.77 -21.49
C ARG A 26 -3.26 4.59 -21.02
N LEU A 27 -3.63 5.18 -19.88
CA LEU A 27 -4.97 5.12 -19.30
C LEU A 27 -5.83 6.35 -19.66
N GLY A 28 -5.32 7.24 -20.52
CA GLY A 28 -6.04 8.44 -20.97
C GLY A 28 -5.89 9.65 -20.05
N TRP A 29 -4.84 9.69 -19.24
CA TRP A 29 -4.58 10.77 -18.29
C TRP A 29 -3.28 11.50 -18.58
N TYR A 30 -3.28 12.81 -18.40
CA TYR A 30 -2.06 13.61 -18.33
C TYR A 30 -1.84 14.08 -16.90
N SER A 31 -0.62 13.94 -16.38
CA SER A 31 -0.26 14.48 -15.07
C SER A 31 0.51 15.79 -15.24
N ARG A 32 0.08 16.81 -14.51
CA ARG A 32 0.88 18.00 -14.20
C ARG A 32 1.29 17.93 -12.75
N LEU A 33 2.56 17.64 -12.51
CA LEU A 33 3.18 17.73 -11.20
C LEU A 33 3.55 19.19 -10.95
N ASP A 34 3.11 19.75 -9.83
CA ASP A 34 3.64 21.03 -9.38
C ASP A 34 5.09 20.80 -8.96
N ALA A 35 6.01 21.50 -9.64
CA ALA A 35 7.43 21.37 -9.44
C ALA A 35 7.84 21.88 -8.05
N SER A 36 7.75 21.01 -7.05
CA SER A 36 8.33 21.22 -5.73
C SER A 36 8.98 19.93 -5.25
N ASP A 37 10.26 20.02 -4.86
CA ASP A 37 11.19 19.17 -4.06
C ASP A 37 10.80 17.78 -3.49
N ARG A 38 9.67 17.18 -3.86
CA ARG A 38 9.17 15.92 -3.33
C ARG A 38 9.46 14.79 -4.30
N THR A 39 10.04 13.72 -3.77
CA THR A 39 10.23 12.46 -4.48
C THR A 39 8.87 11.90 -4.88
N LEU A 40 8.64 11.73 -6.18
CA LEU A 40 7.38 11.20 -6.70
C LEU A 40 7.16 9.75 -6.22
N HIS A 41 6.09 9.57 -5.45
CA HIS A 41 5.53 8.26 -5.14
C HIS A 41 4.17 8.11 -5.83
N GLY A 42 4.00 7.01 -6.56
CA GLY A 42 2.75 6.72 -7.27
C GLY A 42 2.56 5.22 -7.44
N THR A 43 1.37 4.73 -7.10
CA THR A 43 0.95 3.35 -7.30
C THR A 43 -0.31 3.30 -8.15
N LEU A 44 -0.38 2.30 -9.02
CA LEU A 44 -1.49 2.12 -9.93
C LEU A 44 -1.73 0.63 -10.14
N THR A 45 -2.97 0.21 -9.91
CA THR A 45 -3.47 -1.10 -10.35
C THR A 45 -4.68 -0.89 -11.25
N SER A 46 -4.64 -1.45 -12.46
CA SER A 46 -5.75 -1.37 -13.41
C SER A 46 -6.11 -2.75 -13.95
N GLN A 47 -7.42 -2.99 -14.06
CA GLN A 47 -7.97 -4.21 -14.64
C GLN A 47 -9.05 -3.86 -15.65
N THR A 48 -8.95 -4.43 -16.86
CA THR A 48 -9.98 -4.31 -17.88
C THR A 48 -10.90 -5.51 -17.88
N SER A 49 -12.20 -5.24 -17.82
CA SER A 49 -13.25 -6.24 -17.85
C SER A 49 -13.56 -6.72 -19.27
N THR A 50 -14.30 -7.82 -19.42
CA THR A 50 -14.75 -8.31 -20.73
C THR A 50 -15.72 -7.36 -21.44
N GLY A 51 -16.47 -6.56 -20.67
CA GLY A 51 -17.34 -5.51 -21.19
C GLY A 51 -16.61 -4.24 -21.63
N GLY A 52 -15.28 -4.19 -21.43
CA GLY A 52 -14.45 -3.02 -21.76
C GLY A 52 -14.45 -1.93 -20.69
N PHE A 53 -14.93 -2.22 -19.48
CA PHE A 53 -14.77 -1.31 -18.34
C PHE A 53 -13.32 -1.37 -17.88
N GLU A 54 -12.71 -0.23 -17.67
CA GLU A 54 -11.40 -0.13 -17.03
C GLU A 54 -11.58 0.30 -15.59
N LEU A 55 -11.14 -0.54 -14.65
CA LEU A 55 -11.22 -0.30 -13.22
C LEU A 55 -9.81 -0.04 -12.71
N THR A 56 -9.53 1.19 -12.28
CA THR A 56 -8.20 1.64 -11.92
C THR A 56 -8.19 2.21 -10.50
N SER A 57 -7.43 1.57 -9.61
CA SER A 57 -7.08 2.12 -8.30
C SER A 57 -5.76 2.87 -8.42
N LEU A 58 -5.74 4.13 -7.97
CA LEU A 58 -4.59 5.02 -8.13
C LEU A 58 -4.34 5.81 -6.84
N ALA A 59 -3.07 5.89 -6.43
CA ALA A 59 -2.62 6.71 -5.31
C ALA A 59 -1.32 7.43 -5.68
N SER A 60 -1.19 8.70 -5.29
CA SER A 60 0.04 9.46 -5.52
C SER A 60 0.09 10.75 -4.67
N VAL A 61 1.20 11.47 -4.76
CA VAL A 61 1.39 12.80 -4.18
C VAL A 61 0.55 13.86 -4.91
N ALA A 62 0.41 15.04 -4.30
CA ALA A 62 -0.28 16.20 -4.86
C ALA A 62 0.15 16.49 -6.30
N GLN A 63 -0.83 16.55 -7.21
CA GLN A 63 -0.66 16.84 -8.63
C GLN A 63 -2.01 17.16 -9.26
N THR A 64 -2.01 17.61 -10.52
CA THR A 64 -3.25 17.75 -11.31
C THR A 64 -3.32 16.63 -12.35
N LEU A 65 -4.42 15.88 -12.36
CA LEU A 65 -4.72 14.87 -13.38
C LEU A 65 -5.71 15.42 -14.39
N GLU A 66 -5.36 15.40 -15.66
CA GLU A 66 -6.18 15.89 -16.76
C GLU A 66 -6.69 14.74 -17.62
N LEU A 67 -7.98 14.76 -17.88
CA LEU A 67 -8.62 13.87 -18.82
C LEU A 67 -8.19 14.20 -20.24
N LYS A 68 -7.58 13.23 -20.93
CA LYS A 68 -7.29 13.37 -22.34
C LYS A 68 -8.59 13.25 -23.13
N ALA A 69 -8.85 14.25 -23.97
CA ALA A 69 -9.93 14.14 -24.93
C ALA A 69 -9.58 13.04 -25.94
N ASP A 70 -10.48 12.08 -26.13
CA ASP A 70 -10.22 10.97 -27.04
C ASP A 70 -11.43 10.62 -27.91
N HIS A 71 -11.16 9.95 -29.04
CA HIS A 71 -12.18 9.57 -30.02
C HIS A 71 -12.99 8.32 -29.61
N ALA A 72 -12.72 7.76 -28.42
CA ALA A 72 -13.34 6.51 -27.97
C ALA A 72 -14.74 6.70 -27.34
N ASP A 73 -15.19 7.95 -27.16
CA ASP A 73 -16.50 8.31 -26.59
C ASP A 73 -16.77 7.53 -25.28
N SER A 74 -15.99 7.77 -24.24
CA SER A 74 -16.12 7.09 -22.95
C SER A 74 -16.61 8.03 -21.86
N LEU A 75 -17.31 7.48 -20.86
CA LEU A 75 -17.63 8.20 -19.64
C LEU A 75 -16.66 7.78 -18.56
N MET A 76 -16.11 8.76 -17.85
CA MET A 76 -15.06 8.54 -16.89
C MET A 76 -15.58 8.96 -15.52
N ILE A 77 -15.52 8.04 -14.56
CA ILE A 77 -16.06 8.18 -13.21
C ILE A 77 -14.90 8.09 -12.22
N VAL A 78 -14.78 9.07 -11.33
CA VAL A 78 -13.73 9.13 -10.32
C VAL A 78 -14.37 9.21 -8.95
N LEU A 79 -14.16 8.20 -8.13
CA LEU A 79 -14.47 8.24 -6.71
C LEU A 79 -13.24 8.75 -5.95
N LEU A 80 -13.40 9.83 -5.19
CA LEU A 80 -12.38 10.27 -4.25
C LEU A 80 -12.40 9.35 -3.02
N LEU A 81 -11.32 8.61 -2.80
CA LEU A 81 -11.18 7.75 -1.62
C LEU A 81 -10.48 8.49 -0.48
N ASP A 82 -9.54 9.38 -0.81
CA ASP A 82 -8.80 10.19 0.16
C ASP A 82 -8.12 11.39 -0.51
N GLY A 83 -7.78 12.41 0.28
CA GLY A 83 -7.12 13.64 -0.14
C GLY A 83 -8.06 14.81 -0.46
N ASP A 84 -7.50 15.97 -0.78
CA ASP A 84 -8.23 17.19 -1.10
C ASP A 84 -8.23 17.44 -2.60
N ALA A 85 -9.41 17.37 -3.22
CA ALA A 85 -9.54 17.48 -4.66
C ALA A 85 -10.45 18.64 -5.09
N THR A 86 -10.12 19.25 -6.23
CA THR A 86 -10.96 20.25 -6.90
C THR A 86 -11.17 19.84 -8.35
N LEU A 87 -12.43 19.69 -8.76
CA LEU A 87 -12.80 19.51 -10.16
C LEU A 87 -12.71 20.85 -10.88
N VAL A 88 -12.02 20.87 -12.02
CA VAL A 88 -11.91 22.02 -12.92
C VAL A 88 -12.31 21.59 -14.33
N ALA A 89 -13.41 22.16 -14.86
CA ALA A 89 -13.90 21.88 -16.21
C ALA A 89 -14.67 23.07 -16.77
N ASP A 90 -14.28 23.59 -17.94
CA ASP A 90 -14.83 24.84 -18.51
C ASP A 90 -14.88 25.99 -17.48
N ASP A 91 -16.08 26.50 -17.14
CA ASP A 91 -16.32 27.55 -16.14
C ASP A 91 -16.59 26.98 -14.71
N LEU A 92 -16.51 25.65 -14.54
CA LEU A 92 -16.78 24.96 -13.28
C LEU A 92 -15.49 24.79 -12.47
N ARG A 93 -15.54 25.23 -11.21
CA ARG A 93 -14.54 24.92 -10.19
C ARG A 93 -15.26 24.51 -8.91
N GLU A 94 -15.26 23.23 -8.58
CA GLU A 94 -15.97 22.70 -7.42
C GLU A 94 -15.05 21.86 -6.53
N PRO A 95 -15.09 22.04 -5.19
CA PRO A 95 -14.43 21.13 -4.27
C PRO A 95 -15.10 19.76 -4.31
N VAL A 96 -14.29 18.71 -4.23
CA VAL A 96 -14.73 17.31 -4.22
C VAL A 96 -14.40 16.75 -2.85
N GLY A 97 -15.44 16.39 -2.08
CA GLY A 97 -15.27 15.79 -0.77
C GLY A 97 -14.88 14.32 -0.88
N VAL A 98 -14.27 13.77 0.16
CA VAL A 98 -14.02 12.33 0.25
C VAL A 98 -15.35 11.58 0.09
N HIS A 99 -15.32 10.51 -0.70
CA HIS A 99 -16.47 9.71 -1.14
C HIS A 99 -17.41 10.37 -2.16
N ASP A 100 -17.15 11.61 -2.58
CA ASP A 100 -17.84 12.18 -3.73
C ASP A 100 -17.39 11.52 -5.02
N ILE A 101 -18.30 11.55 -6.00
CA ILE A 101 -18.08 10.98 -7.32
C ILE A 101 -18.04 12.13 -8.33
N VAL A 102 -16.96 12.20 -9.09
CA VAL A 102 -16.85 13.05 -10.28
C VAL A 102 -17.16 12.20 -11.51
N TYR A 103 -17.90 12.76 -12.46
CA TYR A 103 -18.05 12.15 -13.78
C TYR A 103 -17.73 13.17 -14.87
N ALA A 104 -17.10 12.73 -15.95
CA ALA A 104 -16.77 13.56 -17.10
C ALA A 104 -16.79 12.73 -18.40
N SER A 105 -17.24 13.35 -19.49
CA SER A 105 -17.16 12.78 -20.84
C SER A 105 -15.74 12.90 -21.38
N SER A 106 -15.23 11.88 -22.07
CA SER A 106 -13.92 11.96 -22.74
C SER A 106 -13.89 12.92 -23.95
N GLN A 107 -14.98 13.63 -24.24
CA GLN A 107 -15.00 14.73 -25.22
C GLN A 107 -14.76 16.11 -24.61
N GLN A 108 -14.82 16.24 -23.28
CA GLN A 108 -14.66 17.52 -22.58
C GLN A 108 -13.29 17.59 -21.90
N ALA A 109 -12.64 18.75 -21.96
CA ALA A 109 -11.45 19.00 -21.16
C ALA A 109 -11.87 19.16 -19.69
N ALA A 110 -11.44 18.23 -18.85
CA ALA A 110 -11.65 18.29 -17.41
C ALA A 110 -10.37 17.87 -16.69
N SER A 111 -10.15 18.43 -15.52
CA SER A 111 -9.01 18.10 -14.67
C SER A 111 -9.44 18.02 -13.22
N ILE A 112 -8.71 17.23 -12.45
CA ILE A 112 -8.88 17.12 -11.01
C ILE A 112 -7.54 17.53 -10.39
N ALA A 113 -7.54 18.66 -9.69
CA ALA A 113 -6.39 19.17 -8.98
C ALA A 113 -6.40 18.64 -7.54
N PHE A 114 -5.36 17.91 -7.16
CA PHE A 114 -5.18 17.39 -5.81
C PHE A 114 -4.17 18.24 -5.05
N ALA A 115 -4.60 18.86 -3.96
CA ALA A 115 -3.75 19.75 -3.15
C ALA A 115 -2.87 18.99 -2.16
N SER A 116 -3.22 17.74 -1.87
CA SER A 116 -2.52 16.82 -0.96
C SER A 116 -2.30 15.47 -1.67
N SER A 117 -1.56 14.56 -1.02
CA SER A 117 -1.52 13.17 -1.47
C SER A 117 -2.95 12.61 -1.51
N PHE A 118 -3.26 11.81 -2.51
CA PHE A 118 -4.64 11.42 -2.80
C PHE A 118 -4.75 9.96 -3.19
N ARG A 119 -5.97 9.44 -3.05
CA ARG A 119 -6.39 8.12 -3.54
C ARG A 119 -7.69 8.25 -4.30
N VAL A 120 -7.73 7.66 -5.48
CA VAL A 120 -8.95 7.62 -6.29
C VAL A 120 -9.18 6.23 -6.85
N PHE A 121 -10.47 5.91 -7.01
CA PHE A 121 -10.90 4.79 -7.82
C PHE A 121 -11.55 5.32 -9.09
N VAL A 122 -11.01 4.92 -10.22
CA VAL A 122 -11.39 5.39 -11.54
C VAL A 122 -12.08 4.26 -12.29
N VAL A 123 -13.27 4.54 -12.81
CA VAL A 123 -14.01 3.65 -13.68
C VAL A 123 -14.18 4.32 -15.03
N ARG A 124 -13.55 3.76 -16.06
CA ARG A 124 -13.77 4.16 -17.43
C ARG A 124 -14.83 3.26 -18.05
N VAL A 125 -15.94 3.87 -18.45
CA VAL A 125 -17.10 3.19 -19.02
C VAL A 125 -17.13 3.38 -20.54
N PRO A 126 -17.09 2.31 -21.34
CA PRO A 126 -17.09 2.41 -22.80
C PRO A 126 -18.46 2.79 -23.35
N ARG A 127 -18.49 3.44 -24.51
CA ARG A 127 -19.71 3.91 -25.18
C ARG A 127 -20.86 2.92 -25.22
N ASP A 128 -20.54 1.71 -25.67
CA ASP A 128 -21.51 0.64 -25.91
C ASP A 128 -22.22 0.19 -24.63
N ALA A 129 -21.58 0.34 -23.47
CA ALA A 129 -22.17 0.00 -22.18
C ALA A 129 -23.20 1.03 -21.71
N VAL A 130 -23.04 2.31 -22.09
CA VAL A 130 -23.88 3.42 -21.62
C VAL A 130 -25.05 3.73 -22.58
N ASN A 131 -24.82 3.64 -23.90
CA ASN A 131 -25.83 3.91 -24.96
C ASN A 131 -27.08 3.03 -24.89
N ALA A 132 -26.96 1.89 -24.24
CA ALA A 132 -27.99 0.90 -24.02
C ALA A 132 -29.18 1.39 -23.18
N ARG A 133 -28.94 2.31 -22.23
CA ARG A 133 -29.90 2.64 -21.16
C ARG A 133 -29.91 4.11 -20.73
N VAL A 134 -28.90 4.91 -21.09
CA VAL A 134 -28.86 6.36 -20.85
C VAL A 134 -29.04 7.10 -22.17
N LEU A 135 -29.97 8.06 -22.22
CA LEU A 135 -30.17 8.93 -23.37
C LEU A 135 -29.08 10.01 -23.37
N SER A 136 -28.13 9.87 -24.29
CA SER A 136 -27.04 10.83 -24.54
C SER A 136 -26.08 11.11 -23.36
N PRO A 137 -25.45 10.08 -22.78
CA PRO A 137 -24.43 10.25 -21.73
C PRO A 137 -23.22 11.12 -22.18
N PHE A 138 -22.96 11.23 -23.49
CA PHE A 138 -21.86 12.03 -24.04
C PHE A 138 -22.18 13.52 -24.18
N SER A 139 -23.40 13.95 -23.81
CA SER A 139 -23.77 15.36 -23.65
C SER A 139 -23.66 15.83 -22.20
N LEU A 140 -23.24 14.95 -21.27
CA LEU A 140 -23.05 15.30 -19.87
C LEU A 140 -21.82 16.19 -19.73
N ARG A 141 -22.01 17.33 -19.08
CA ARG A 141 -20.90 18.16 -18.60
C ARG A 141 -20.29 17.51 -17.37
N ALA A 142 -18.98 17.70 -17.20
CA ALA A 142 -18.29 17.29 -15.99
C ALA A 142 -18.97 17.89 -14.76
N ALA A 143 -19.23 17.06 -13.76
CA ALA A 143 -19.92 17.48 -12.54
C ALA A 143 -19.61 16.55 -11.37
N ARG A 144 -19.99 17.01 -10.17
CA ARG A 144 -19.87 16.29 -8.91
C ARG A 144 -21.22 15.73 -8.46
N LEU A 145 -21.19 14.49 -7.98
CA LEU A 145 -22.28 13.82 -7.27
C LEU A 145 -21.85 13.60 -5.83
N SER A 146 -22.66 14.05 -4.87
CA SER A 146 -22.33 13.91 -3.45
C SER A 146 -22.44 12.45 -2.99
N GLY A 147 -21.42 11.98 -2.27
CA GLY A 147 -21.37 10.66 -1.64
C GLY A 147 -22.08 10.56 -0.30
N GLU A 148 -22.64 11.65 0.22
CA GLU A 148 -23.22 11.69 1.57
C GLU A 148 -24.75 11.56 1.61
N ALA A 149 -25.44 11.66 0.46
CA ALA A 149 -26.89 11.65 0.43
C ALA A 149 -27.48 10.98 -0.82
N GLY A 150 -28.70 10.45 -0.65
CA GLY A 150 -29.51 9.90 -1.72
C GLY A 150 -28.86 8.71 -2.43
N ILE A 151 -29.07 8.62 -3.74
CA ILE A 151 -28.54 7.52 -4.56
C ILE A 151 -27.01 7.60 -4.73
N GLY A 152 -26.42 8.80 -4.62
CA GLY A 152 -24.97 9.02 -4.67
C GLY A 152 -24.24 8.33 -3.53
N HIS A 153 -24.82 8.31 -2.32
CA HIS A 153 -24.28 7.58 -1.18
C HIS A 153 -24.20 6.06 -1.43
N VAL A 154 -25.27 5.48 -1.97
CA VAL A 154 -25.30 4.04 -2.29
C VAL A 154 -24.31 3.71 -3.40
N PHE A 155 -24.23 4.55 -4.43
CA PHE A 155 -23.29 4.36 -5.53
C PHE A 155 -21.83 4.47 -5.07
N SER A 156 -21.53 5.46 -4.22
CA SER A 156 -20.22 5.65 -3.62
C SER A 156 -19.81 4.45 -2.78
N GLY A 157 -20.70 3.95 -1.91
CA GLY A 157 -20.46 2.74 -1.12
C GLY A 157 -20.19 1.50 -1.98
N PHE A 158 -20.92 1.35 -3.09
CA PHE A 158 -20.67 0.27 -4.05
C PHE A 158 -19.31 0.40 -4.75
N LEU A 159 -18.97 1.59 -5.28
CA LEU A 159 -17.67 1.85 -5.91
C LEU A 159 -16.51 1.59 -4.95
N ARG A 160 -16.64 1.98 -3.68
CA ARG A 160 -15.63 1.69 -2.64
C ARG A 160 -15.42 0.19 -2.44
N SER A 161 -16.50 -0.58 -2.34
CA SER A 161 -16.41 -2.04 -2.20
C SER A 161 -15.76 -2.71 -3.41
N VAL A 162 -16.02 -2.20 -4.62
CA VAL A 162 -15.34 -2.67 -5.85
C VAL A 162 -13.86 -2.30 -5.83
N ALA A 163 -13.51 -1.07 -5.44
CA ALA A 163 -12.13 -0.59 -5.36
C ALA A 163 -11.27 -1.45 -4.41
N GLU A 164 -11.82 -1.86 -3.28
CA GLU A 164 -11.18 -2.75 -2.31
C GLU A 164 -10.97 -4.18 -2.85
N SER A 165 -11.82 -4.62 -3.77
CA SER A 165 -11.83 -5.99 -4.28
C SER A 165 -11.13 -6.15 -5.63
N VAL A 166 -10.82 -5.06 -6.34
CA VAL A 166 -10.43 -5.05 -7.77
C VAL A 166 -9.27 -5.99 -8.10
N GLU A 167 -8.30 -6.15 -7.21
CA GLU A 167 -7.14 -7.03 -7.45
C GLU A 167 -7.47 -8.52 -7.37
N SER A 168 -8.53 -8.87 -6.63
CA SER A 168 -8.94 -10.24 -6.35
C SER A 168 -10.04 -10.74 -7.30
N LEU A 169 -10.75 -9.83 -7.97
CA LEU A 169 -11.91 -10.16 -8.80
C LEU A 169 -11.51 -10.90 -10.09
N SER A 170 -12.20 -12.00 -10.37
CA SER A 170 -12.07 -12.74 -11.61
C SER A 170 -12.93 -12.16 -12.74
N ALA A 171 -12.67 -12.57 -13.99
CA ALA A 171 -13.47 -12.16 -15.16
C ALA A 171 -14.97 -12.42 -15.01
N GLY A 172 -15.33 -13.54 -14.40
CA GLY A 172 -16.73 -13.91 -14.20
C GLY A 172 -17.45 -13.00 -13.20
N GLU A 173 -16.72 -12.49 -12.20
CA GLU A 173 -17.27 -11.64 -11.14
C GLU A 173 -17.39 -10.17 -11.55
N LEU A 174 -16.53 -9.70 -12.47
CA LEU A 174 -16.61 -8.33 -13.00
C LEU A 174 -17.90 -8.06 -13.76
N ARG A 175 -18.45 -9.04 -14.46
CA ARG A 175 -19.58 -8.83 -15.36
C ARG A 175 -20.89 -8.44 -14.64
N PRO A 176 -21.30 -9.10 -13.54
CA PRO A 176 -22.39 -8.60 -12.70
C PRO A 176 -22.14 -7.19 -12.16
N LEU A 177 -20.89 -6.85 -11.83
CA LEU A 177 -20.52 -5.52 -11.34
C LEU A 177 -20.68 -4.45 -12.43
N GLU A 178 -20.34 -4.74 -13.69
CA GLU A 178 -20.59 -3.83 -14.83
C GLU A 178 -22.07 -3.46 -14.96
N LEU A 179 -22.96 -4.46 -14.81
CA LEU A 179 -24.41 -4.22 -14.88
C LEU A 179 -24.87 -3.35 -13.72
N ALA A 180 -24.40 -3.61 -12.50
CA ALA A 180 -24.71 -2.80 -11.33
C ALA A 180 -24.17 -1.37 -11.46
N LEU A 181 -22.92 -1.20 -11.91
CA LEU A 181 -22.29 0.10 -12.21
C LEU A 181 -23.15 0.92 -13.17
N ALA A 182 -23.59 0.30 -14.27
CA ALA A 182 -24.43 0.97 -15.26
C ALA A 182 -25.79 1.40 -14.68
N GLU A 183 -26.44 0.56 -13.88
CA GLU A 183 -27.73 0.91 -13.24
C GLU A 183 -27.59 2.04 -12.23
N PHE A 184 -26.57 2.01 -11.37
CA PHE A 184 -26.31 3.09 -10.42
C PHE A 184 -25.99 4.40 -11.13
N LEU A 185 -25.22 4.35 -12.20
CA LEU A 185 -24.92 5.51 -13.03
C LEU A 185 -26.20 6.11 -13.63
N VAL A 186 -27.06 5.29 -14.24
CA VAL A 186 -28.35 5.73 -14.80
C VAL A 186 -29.21 6.38 -13.72
N ALA A 187 -29.37 5.72 -12.57
CA ALA A 187 -30.19 6.20 -11.47
C ALA A 187 -29.67 7.52 -10.87
N SER A 188 -28.35 7.65 -10.77
CA SER A 188 -27.70 8.86 -10.23
C SER A 188 -27.80 10.05 -11.18
N LEU A 189 -27.64 9.81 -12.48
CA LEU A 189 -27.75 10.87 -13.49
C LEU A 189 -29.21 11.33 -13.72
N ALA A 190 -30.19 10.44 -13.55
CA ALA A 190 -31.60 10.79 -13.67
C ALA A 190 -32.08 11.77 -12.57
N GLY A 191 -31.40 11.84 -11.42
CA GLY A 191 -31.74 12.72 -10.30
C GLY A 191 -31.12 14.12 -10.36
N HIS A 192 -30.09 14.34 -11.19
CA HIS A 192 -29.28 15.57 -11.23
C HIS A 192 -29.79 16.62 -12.23
N GLU A 193 -31.08 16.57 -12.60
CA GLU A 193 -31.72 17.53 -13.51
C GLU A 193 -31.79 18.95 -12.90
N ARG A 194 -30.74 19.77 -13.07
CA ARG A 194 -30.87 21.23 -13.07
C ARG A 194 -30.14 21.88 -14.25
N LYS A 195 -30.97 22.39 -15.16
CA LYS A 195 -30.73 23.40 -16.20
C LYS A 195 -29.70 23.04 -17.29
N GLY A 196 -30.08 22.09 -18.13
CA GLY A 196 -29.47 21.91 -19.45
C GLY A 196 -30.33 20.99 -20.30
N SER A 197 -31.02 21.56 -21.28
CA SER A 197 -31.86 20.90 -22.29
C SER A 197 -31.35 19.50 -22.71
N PHE A 198 -32.07 18.44 -22.33
CA PHE A 198 -32.03 17.15 -23.02
C PHE A 198 -32.31 17.35 -24.51
N GLY A 199 -31.71 16.52 -25.37
CA GLY A 199 -31.82 16.62 -26.84
C GLY A 199 -33.26 16.73 -27.35
N GLY A 200 -33.77 17.95 -27.46
CA GLY A 200 -35.08 18.29 -28.00
C GLY A 200 -36.33 17.78 -27.27
N LEU A 201 -36.21 16.89 -26.29
CA LEU A 201 -37.35 16.27 -25.57
C LEU A 201 -37.75 17.07 -24.32
N THR A 202 -39.05 17.27 -24.12
CA THR A 202 -39.59 17.82 -22.87
C THR A 202 -39.49 16.78 -21.73
N PRO A 203 -39.46 17.19 -20.44
CA PRO A 203 -39.41 16.25 -19.32
C PRO A 203 -40.51 15.17 -19.34
N SER A 204 -41.72 15.55 -19.77
CA SER A 204 -42.83 14.63 -19.98
C SER A 204 -42.58 13.61 -21.10
N GLN A 205 -41.93 14.02 -22.19
CA GLN A 205 -41.55 13.16 -23.31
C GLN A 205 -40.45 12.17 -22.91
N ALA A 206 -39.44 12.63 -22.15
CA ALA A 206 -38.38 11.78 -21.62
C ALA A 206 -38.92 10.69 -20.70
N ALA A 207 -39.88 11.02 -19.82
CA ALA A 207 -40.53 10.04 -18.94
C ALA A 207 -41.32 8.96 -19.70
N ILE A 208 -42.06 9.35 -20.75
CA ILE A 208 -42.79 8.40 -21.61
C ILE A 208 -41.80 7.52 -22.37
N PHE A 209 -40.76 8.11 -22.94
CA PHE A 209 -39.75 7.38 -23.70
C PHE A 209 -38.98 6.36 -22.83
N SER A 210 -38.63 6.72 -21.60
CA SER A 210 -38.00 5.79 -20.64
C SER A 210 -38.87 4.56 -20.35
N ARG A 211 -40.20 4.74 -20.18
CA ARG A 211 -41.11 3.61 -19.98
C ARG A 211 -41.25 2.74 -21.24
N VAL A 212 -41.29 3.35 -22.43
CA VAL A 212 -41.24 2.62 -23.71
C VAL A 212 -39.97 1.78 -23.81
N CYS A 213 -38.79 2.33 -23.48
CA CYS A 213 -37.54 1.58 -23.48
C CYS A 213 -37.55 0.42 -22.47
N ARG A 214 -38.15 0.59 -21.29
CA ARG A 214 -38.29 -0.47 -20.29
C ARG A 214 -39.20 -1.61 -20.76
N LEU A 215 -40.32 -1.27 -21.41
CA LEU A 215 -41.23 -2.25 -22.01
C LEU A 215 -40.53 -3.03 -23.13
N ILE A 216 -39.66 -2.38 -23.90
CA ILE A 216 -38.82 -3.04 -24.89
C ILE A 216 -37.88 -4.04 -24.22
N GLU A 217 -37.16 -3.64 -23.16
CA GLU A 217 -36.26 -4.55 -22.43
C GLU A 217 -36.98 -5.79 -21.89
N ALA A 218 -38.15 -5.60 -21.29
CA ALA A 218 -38.96 -6.69 -20.75
C ALA A 218 -39.48 -7.66 -21.83
N SER A 219 -39.57 -7.20 -23.08
CA SER A 219 -40.19 -7.91 -24.20
C SER A 219 -39.20 -8.25 -25.33
N LEU A 220 -37.88 -8.18 -25.10
CA LEU A 220 -36.89 -8.36 -26.17
C LEU A 220 -37.03 -9.69 -26.92
N GLY A 221 -37.40 -10.76 -26.21
CA GLY A 221 -37.59 -12.10 -26.76
C GLY A 221 -38.83 -12.27 -27.63
N ASP A 222 -39.79 -11.33 -27.62
CA ASP A 222 -41.02 -11.42 -28.42
C ASP A 222 -40.78 -10.96 -29.86
N PRO A 223 -40.78 -11.86 -30.87
CA PRO A 223 -40.56 -11.48 -32.26
C PRO A 223 -41.64 -10.56 -32.83
N ALA A 224 -42.84 -10.48 -32.22
CA ALA A 224 -43.94 -9.62 -32.65
C ALA A 224 -43.87 -8.19 -32.08
N LEU A 225 -42.90 -7.88 -31.21
CA LEU A 225 -42.75 -6.56 -30.58
C LEU A 225 -42.71 -5.43 -31.63
N SER A 226 -43.69 -4.54 -31.55
CA SER A 226 -43.89 -3.47 -32.54
C SER A 226 -44.20 -2.11 -31.88
N VAL A 227 -44.01 -1.03 -32.65
CA VAL A 227 -44.37 0.33 -32.22
C VAL A 227 -45.85 0.42 -31.81
N ALA A 228 -46.74 -0.27 -32.52
CA ALA A 228 -48.17 -0.25 -32.23
C ALA A 228 -48.50 -0.87 -30.85
N MET A 229 -47.79 -1.93 -30.46
CA MET A 229 -47.94 -2.55 -29.14
C MET A 229 -47.47 -1.60 -28.03
N LEU A 230 -46.28 -1.02 -28.20
CA LEU A 230 -45.71 -0.08 -27.22
C LEU A 230 -46.58 1.17 -27.06
N ALA A 231 -47.11 1.68 -28.17
CA ALA A 231 -48.00 2.83 -28.17
C ALA A 231 -49.33 2.54 -27.45
N LYS A 232 -49.90 1.34 -27.66
CA LYS A 232 -51.12 0.91 -26.97
C LYS A 232 -50.90 0.80 -25.47
N GLU A 233 -49.78 0.21 -25.04
CA GLU A 233 -49.44 0.01 -23.63
C GLU A 233 -49.24 1.36 -22.90
N GLU A 234 -48.52 2.29 -23.53
CA GLU A 234 -48.27 3.64 -23.01
C GLU A 234 -49.41 4.64 -23.28
N ARG A 235 -50.52 4.18 -23.89
CA ARG A 235 -51.70 4.99 -24.24
C ARG A 235 -51.36 6.24 -25.07
N VAL A 236 -50.39 6.12 -25.98
CA VAL A 236 -49.96 7.17 -26.91
C VAL A 236 -50.18 6.72 -28.36
N SER A 237 -50.05 7.64 -29.32
CA SER A 237 -50.12 7.26 -30.74
C SER A 237 -48.81 6.59 -31.20
N PRO A 238 -48.85 5.62 -32.13
CA PRO A 238 -47.64 5.03 -32.72
C PRO A 238 -46.70 6.07 -33.34
N ARG A 239 -47.26 7.12 -33.94
CA ARG A 239 -46.52 8.24 -34.51
C ARG A 239 -45.78 9.05 -33.43
N TYR A 240 -46.33 9.12 -32.22
CA TYR A 240 -45.68 9.79 -31.09
C TYR A 240 -44.47 8.98 -30.61
N VAL A 241 -44.59 7.66 -30.48
CA VAL A 241 -43.46 6.78 -30.12
C VAL A 241 -42.34 6.88 -31.15
N GLN A 242 -42.67 6.87 -32.45
CA GLN A 242 -41.67 7.07 -33.52
C GLN A 242 -40.98 8.43 -33.40
N LYS A 243 -41.74 9.50 -33.18
CA LYS A 243 -41.19 10.84 -33.00
C LYS A 243 -40.27 10.93 -31.78
N LEU A 244 -40.57 10.24 -30.67
CA LEU A 244 -39.69 10.18 -29.50
C LEU A 244 -38.35 9.52 -29.85
N PHE A 245 -38.36 8.39 -30.58
CA PHE A 245 -37.16 7.73 -31.06
C PHE A 245 -36.35 8.62 -32.01
N GLU A 246 -37.00 9.25 -33.00
CA GLU A 246 -36.37 10.20 -33.93
C GLU A 246 -35.69 11.36 -33.19
N THR A 247 -36.37 11.92 -32.19
CA THR A 247 -35.83 13.03 -31.37
C THR A 247 -34.66 12.54 -30.51
N ALA A 248 -34.66 11.28 -30.08
CA ALA A 248 -33.55 10.60 -29.41
C ALA A 248 -32.43 10.14 -30.36
N GLY A 249 -32.48 10.51 -31.64
CA GLY A 249 -31.41 10.29 -32.61
C GLY A 249 -31.33 8.89 -33.25
N GLN A 250 -32.34 8.03 -33.08
CA GLN A 250 -32.34 6.68 -33.65
C GLN A 250 -33.75 6.18 -33.99
N SER A 251 -33.92 5.23 -34.90
CA SER A 251 -35.23 4.62 -35.14
C SER A 251 -35.53 3.49 -34.16
N PHE A 252 -36.82 3.26 -33.85
CA PHE A 252 -37.28 2.13 -33.01
C PHE A 252 -36.68 0.79 -33.46
N SER A 253 -36.73 0.50 -34.76
CA SER A 253 -36.23 -0.76 -35.32
C SER A 253 -34.72 -0.90 -35.16
N THR A 254 -33.98 0.21 -35.24
CA THR A 254 -32.52 0.22 -35.01
C THR A 254 -32.22 -0.03 -33.54
N TYR A 255 -32.93 0.64 -32.64
CA TYR A 255 -32.80 0.46 -31.19
C TYR A 255 -33.12 -0.98 -30.76
N LEU A 256 -34.27 -1.52 -31.16
CA LEU A 256 -34.67 -2.90 -30.84
C LEU A 256 -33.65 -3.93 -31.35
N ARG A 257 -33.21 -3.78 -32.61
CA ARG A 257 -32.20 -4.66 -33.20
C ARG A 257 -30.89 -4.60 -32.42
N SER A 258 -30.47 -3.39 -32.02
CA SER A 258 -29.26 -3.17 -31.23
C SER A 258 -29.33 -3.94 -29.91
N ARG A 259 -30.41 -3.77 -29.15
CA ARG A 259 -30.60 -4.41 -27.85
C ARG A 259 -30.67 -5.94 -27.93
N ARG A 260 -31.34 -6.49 -28.96
CA ARG A 260 -31.36 -7.94 -29.22
C ARG A 260 -29.96 -8.49 -29.52
N LEU A 261 -29.18 -7.80 -30.36
CA LEU A 261 -27.81 -8.21 -30.69
C LEU A 261 -26.88 -8.22 -29.47
N GLU A 262 -27.04 -7.29 -28.55
CA GLU A 262 -26.25 -7.24 -27.31
C GLU A 262 -26.58 -8.42 -26.38
N ARG A 263 -27.86 -8.81 -26.26
CA ARG A 263 -28.25 -10.00 -25.49
C ARG A 263 -27.72 -11.30 -26.12
N CYS A 264 -27.79 -11.42 -27.45
CA CYS A 264 -27.18 -12.54 -28.15
C CYS A 264 -25.66 -12.58 -27.91
N ARG A 265 -24.96 -11.44 -28.05
CA ARG A 265 -23.52 -11.35 -27.77
C ARG A 265 -23.22 -11.79 -26.34
N ALA A 266 -24.06 -11.36 -25.40
CA ALA A 266 -23.87 -11.66 -23.99
C ALA A 266 -23.90 -13.16 -23.68
N GLU A 267 -24.85 -13.90 -24.25
CA GLU A 267 -24.92 -15.36 -24.10
C GLU A 267 -23.86 -16.09 -24.94
N LEU A 268 -23.42 -15.52 -26.07
CA LEU A 268 -22.41 -16.16 -26.92
C LEU A 268 -21.02 -16.26 -26.28
N VAL A 269 -20.70 -15.37 -25.34
CA VAL A 269 -19.41 -15.35 -24.63
C VAL A 269 -19.45 -15.97 -23.23
N ASP A 270 -20.63 -16.40 -22.80
CA ASP A 270 -20.83 -16.95 -21.46
C ASP A 270 -20.63 -18.49 -21.46
N PRO A 271 -19.68 -19.02 -20.66
CA PRO A 271 -19.42 -20.46 -20.58
C PRO A 271 -20.65 -21.30 -20.24
N LEU A 272 -21.61 -20.75 -19.47
CA LEU A 272 -22.84 -21.46 -19.11
C LEU A 272 -23.73 -21.77 -20.33
N TYR A 273 -23.55 -21.03 -21.43
CA TYR A 273 -24.31 -21.17 -22.67
C TYR A 273 -23.49 -21.80 -23.80
N GLU A 274 -22.30 -22.34 -23.52
CA GLU A 274 -21.42 -22.97 -24.54
C GLU A 274 -22.15 -24.06 -25.34
N LYS A 275 -22.97 -24.86 -24.64
CA LYS A 275 -23.74 -25.97 -25.21
C LYS A 275 -25.04 -25.55 -25.91
N VAL A 276 -25.46 -24.27 -25.81
CA VAL A 276 -26.67 -23.76 -26.47
C VAL A 276 -26.33 -23.38 -27.90
N SER A 277 -27.10 -23.83 -28.89
CA SER A 277 -26.76 -23.52 -30.29
C SER A 277 -26.90 -22.02 -30.58
N VAL A 278 -26.11 -21.51 -31.54
CA VAL A 278 -26.22 -20.10 -31.97
C VAL A 278 -27.64 -19.78 -32.45
N SER A 279 -28.31 -20.74 -33.09
CA SER A 279 -29.69 -20.59 -33.55
C SER A 279 -30.68 -20.47 -32.39
N ASP A 280 -30.49 -21.22 -31.30
CA ASP A 280 -31.37 -21.13 -30.12
C ASP A 280 -31.23 -19.77 -29.42
N ILE A 281 -30.00 -19.25 -29.32
CA ILE A 281 -29.76 -17.90 -28.80
C ILE A 281 -30.43 -16.85 -29.71
N CYS A 282 -30.31 -17.01 -31.03
CA CYS A 282 -30.94 -16.15 -32.02
C CYS A 282 -32.47 -16.08 -31.81
N PHE A 283 -33.16 -17.23 -31.76
CA PHE A 283 -34.61 -17.28 -31.61
C PHE A 283 -35.07 -16.79 -30.24
N ARG A 284 -34.33 -17.10 -29.17
CA ARG A 284 -34.65 -16.67 -27.79
C ARG A 284 -34.75 -15.15 -27.67
N TRP A 285 -33.92 -14.41 -28.41
CA TRP A 285 -33.90 -12.95 -28.40
C TRP A 285 -34.71 -12.32 -29.53
N GLY A 286 -35.67 -13.07 -30.10
CA GLY A 286 -36.70 -12.53 -31.00
C GLY A 286 -36.24 -12.31 -32.45
N PHE A 287 -35.14 -12.93 -32.89
CA PHE A 287 -34.82 -13.00 -34.32
C PHE A 287 -35.51 -14.22 -34.95
N ASN A 288 -36.19 -14.00 -36.08
CA ASN A 288 -36.91 -15.07 -36.79
C ASN A 288 -36.07 -15.80 -37.84
N ASP A 289 -34.88 -15.31 -38.15
CA ASP A 289 -34.01 -15.85 -39.20
C ASP A 289 -32.53 -15.84 -38.75
N PRO A 290 -31.92 -17.03 -38.52
CA PRO A 290 -30.51 -17.17 -38.18
C PRO A 290 -29.54 -16.61 -39.24
N ALA A 291 -29.92 -16.60 -40.52
CA ALA A 291 -29.09 -16.05 -41.60
C ALA A 291 -29.08 -14.52 -41.53
N HIS A 292 -30.25 -13.90 -41.38
CA HIS A 292 -30.38 -12.47 -41.10
C HIS A 292 -29.60 -12.08 -39.83
N PHE A 293 -29.78 -12.81 -38.72
CA PHE A 293 -29.06 -12.57 -37.46
C PHE A 293 -27.55 -12.63 -37.66
N SER A 294 -27.02 -13.67 -38.29
CA SER A 294 -25.56 -13.82 -38.50
C SER A 294 -24.97 -12.67 -39.31
N ARG A 295 -25.71 -12.16 -40.32
CA ARG A 295 -25.29 -11.00 -41.12
C ARG A 295 -25.26 -9.72 -40.28
N VAL A 296 -26.34 -9.40 -39.56
CA VAL A 296 -26.39 -8.16 -38.74
C VAL A 296 -25.47 -8.22 -37.52
N PHE A 297 -25.20 -9.41 -36.99
CA PHE A 297 -24.24 -9.62 -35.91
C PHE A 297 -22.81 -9.36 -36.41
N ARG A 298 -22.45 -9.89 -37.59
CA ARG A 298 -21.14 -9.66 -38.21
C ARG A 298 -20.92 -8.21 -38.59
N GLU A 299 -21.94 -7.55 -39.14
CA GLU A 299 -21.90 -6.13 -39.48
C GLU A 299 -21.60 -5.26 -38.24
N ARG A 300 -22.13 -5.65 -37.06
CA ARG A 300 -21.93 -4.90 -35.82
C ARG A 300 -20.63 -5.25 -35.07
N TYR A 301 -20.24 -6.52 -35.03
CA TYR A 301 -19.14 -7.00 -34.17
C TYR A 301 -17.94 -7.55 -34.93
N GLY A 302 -17.88 -7.38 -36.25
CA GLY A 302 -16.74 -7.77 -37.10
C GLY A 302 -16.61 -9.27 -37.38
N ALA A 303 -17.19 -10.14 -36.54
CA ALA A 303 -17.09 -11.60 -36.65
C ALA A 303 -18.46 -12.29 -36.70
N SER A 304 -18.52 -13.51 -37.25
CA SER A 304 -19.74 -14.32 -37.19
C SER A 304 -20.02 -14.76 -35.74
N PRO A 305 -21.28 -14.96 -35.32
CA PRO A 305 -21.60 -15.43 -33.95
C PRO A 305 -20.82 -16.67 -33.51
N ARG A 306 -20.58 -17.61 -34.45
CA ARG A 306 -19.85 -18.86 -34.19
C ARG A 306 -18.35 -18.60 -34.00
N THR A 307 -17.76 -17.74 -34.82
CA THR A 307 -16.36 -17.30 -34.68
C THR A 307 -16.18 -16.56 -33.36
N PHE A 308 -17.09 -15.63 -33.05
CA PHE A 308 -17.08 -14.82 -31.85
C PHE A 308 -17.13 -15.67 -30.57
N ARG A 309 -17.99 -16.70 -30.54
CA ARG A 309 -18.01 -17.69 -29.44
C ARG A 309 -16.71 -18.47 -29.33
N HIS A 310 -16.17 -18.94 -30.47
CA HIS A 310 -14.94 -19.74 -30.48
C HIS A 310 -13.72 -18.95 -30.00
N GLU A 311 -13.60 -17.69 -30.40
CA GLU A 311 -12.55 -16.78 -29.93
C GLU A 311 -12.65 -16.53 -28.43
N ALA A 312 -13.84 -16.28 -27.90
CA ALA A 312 -14.08 -16.13 -26.46
C ALA A 312 -13.70 -17.40 -25.68
N SER A 313 -14.07 -18.60 -26.17
CA SER A 313 -13.67 -19.88 -25.56
C SER A 313 -12.14 -20.10 -25.59
N LEU A 314 -11.47 -19.73 -26.68
CA LEU A 314 -10.01 -19.83 -26.80
C LEU A 314 -9.29 -18.86 -25.85
N GLU A 315 -9.83 -17.66 -25.65
CA GLU A 315 -9.28 -16.67 -24.73
C GLU A 315 -9.41 -17.13 -23.27
N ILE A 316 -10.56 -17.71 -22.91
CA ILE A 316 -10.77 -18.34 -21.59
C ILE A 316 -9.83 -19.53 -21.38
N ALA A 317 -9.64 -20.38 -22.39
CA ALA A 317 -8.71 -21.51 -22.33
C ALA A 317 -7.25 -21.04 -22.18
N ARG A 318 -6.83 -19.98 -22.89
CA ARG A 318 -5.51 -19.34 -22.71
C ARG A 318 -5.34 -18.78 -21.29
N HIS A 319 -6.42 -18.24 -20.71
CA HIS A 319 -6.40 -17.71 -19.35
C HIS A 319 -6.32 -18.81 -18.29
N LEU A 320 -6.99 -19.95 -18.50
CA LEU A 320 -6.89 -21.15 -17.66
C LEU A 320 -5.50 -21.81 -17.72
N VAL A 321 -4.91 -21.91 -18.91
CA VAL A 321 -3.54 -22.42 -19.10
C VAL A 321 -2.50 -21.52 -18.43
N ARG A 322 -2.69 -20.19 -18.45
CA ARG A 322 -1.85 -19.23 -17.70
C ARG A 322 -1.97 -19.40 -16.17
N ARG A 323 -3.14 -19.80 -15.64
CA ARG A 323 -3.34 -20.05 -14.20
C ARG A 323 -2.82 -21.40 -13.72
N ILE A 324 -2.79 -22.43 -14.57
CA ILE A 324 -2.44 -23.81 -14.17
C ILE A 324 -0.92 -24.11 -14.29
N SER A 325 -0.13 -23.19 -14.84
CA SER A 325 1.31 -23.42 -15.05
C SER A 325 2.18 -23.11 -13.80
N ARG A 326 2.02 -23.91 -12.73
CA ARG A 326 3.03 -24.15 -11.68
C ARG A 326 2.98 -25.64 -11.27
N GLY A 327 3.88 -26.46 -11.84
CA GLY A 327 4.09 -27.88 -11.52
C GLY A 327 4.33 -28.78 -12.76
N LEU A 328 5.60 -29.14 -13.03
CA LEU A 328 6.15 -29.87 -14.20
C LEU A 328 5.63 -31.33 -14.43
N PRO A 329 6.14 -32.12 -15.42
CA PRO A 329 6.19 -31.92 -16.88
C PRO A 329 5.69 -33.17 -17.66
N VAL A 330 4.98 -33.04 -18.79
CA VAL A 330 4.90 -34.14 -19.78
C VAL A 330 4.87 -33.59 -21.21
N ASN A 331 6.01 -33.73 -21.90
CA ASN A 331 6.16 -33.86 -23.35
C ASN A 331 5.42 -32.88 -24.28
N ALA A 332 5.63 -31.58 -24.09
CA ALA A 332 5.37 -30.56 -25.10
C ALA A 332 6.39 -30.46 -26.29
N PRO A 333 7.55 -31.16 -26.35
CA PRO A 333 8.42 -31.08 -27.53
C PRO A 333 7.92 -31.82 -28.79
N ALA A 334 6.88 -32.64 -28.70
CA ALA A 334 6.45 -33.52 -29.80
C ALA A 334 5.46 -32.89 -30.79
N LEU A 335 4.89 -31.72 -30.51
CA LEU A 335 3.92 -31.04 -31.40
C LEU A 335 4.45 -29.75 -32.05
N LEU A 336 5.61 -29.25 -31.60
CA LEU A 336 6.30 -28.10 -32.22
C LEU A 336 7.38 -28.52 -33.23
N LEU A 337 7.75 -29.79 -33.26
CA LEU A 337 8.75 -30.33 -34.21
C LEU A 337 8.19 -30.60 -35.62
N GLN A 338 6.88 -30.42 -35.85
CA GLN A 338 6.25 -30.58 -37.18
C GLN A 338 5.80 -29.27 -37.84
N ALA A 339 6.07 -28.11 -37.22
CA ALA A 339 5.71 -26.81 -37.78
C ALA A 339 6.89 -25.84 -37.93
N LYS A 340 8.13 -26.27 -37.69
CA LYS A 340 9.36 -25.47 -37.86
C LYS A 340 10.48 -26.20 -38.63
N GLN A 341 10.09 -26.90 -39.69
CA GLN A 341 10.99 -27.23 -40.80
C GLN A 341 10.44 -26.60 -42.08
N ALA A 342 10.72 -25.31 -42.28
CA ALA A 342 10.83 -24.63 -43.58
C ALA A 342 11.24 -23.15 -43.41
N GLY A 343 12.50 -22.84 -43.74
CA GLY A 343 13.06 -21.51 -44.09
C GLY A 343 13.29 -20.53 -42.92
N ALA A 344 14.51 -20.19 -42.45
CA ALA A 344 15.71 -19.65 -43.14
C ALA A 344 15.40 -18.32 -43.86
N GLU A 345 16.15 -17.22 -43.78
CA GLU A 345 17.41 -16.83 -43.12
C GLU A 345 17.61 -15.31 -43.43
N ALA A 346 18.74 -14.73 -42.98
CA ALA A 346 19.36 -13.44 -43.35
C ALA A 346 19.00 -12.25 -42.42
N ASP A 347 19.90 -11.86 -41.50
CA ASP A 347 21.07 -10.93 -41.64
C ASP A 347 20.62 -9.45 -41.55
N ALA A 348 21.35 -8.47 -41.03
CA ALA A 348 22.51 -8.28 -40.15
C ALA A 348 22.61 -6.73 -39.97
N ASP A 349 23.58 -6.26 -39.17
CA ASP A 349 24.09 -4.87 -39.08
C ASP A 349 23.40 -3.89 -38.08
N THR A 350 24.08 -3.00 -37.32
CA THR A 350 25.50 -2.75 -37.00
C THR A 350 25.58 -1.68 -35.87
N LEU A 351 26.52 -1.90 -34.94
CA LEU A 351 27.37 -1.04 -34.07
C LEU A 351 27.05 0.45 -33.71
N VAL A 352 26.85 0.69 -32.39
CA VAL A 352 27.57 1.51 -31.36
C VAL A 352 28.34 2.82 -31.71
N ALA A 353 28.28 3.76 -30.73
CA ALA A 353 29.30 4.77 -30.28
C ALA A 353 29.06 6.24 -30.70
N LEU A 354 29.32 7.32 -29.93
CA LEU A 354 29.63 7.62 -28.52
C LEU A 354 29.73 9.17 -28.40
N ASP A 355 29.66 9.68 -27.16
CA ASP A 355 30.34 10.87 -26.59
C ASP A 355 29.83 12.34 -26.72
N ASN A 356 29.40 12.86 -25.56
CA ASN A 356 30.04 13.87 -24.68
C ASN A 356 30.51 15.26 -25.16
N CYS A 357 30.11 16.29 -24.38
CA CYS A 357 30.95 17.27 -23.62
C CYS A 357 30.01 18.30 -22.93
N LEU A 358 30.00 18.46 -21.59
CA LEU A 358 30.82 19.39 -20.76
C LEU A 358 30.69 20.87 -21.23
N ASP A 359 30.43 21.91 -20.43
CA ASP A 359 30.71 22.12 -19.01
C ASP A 359 30.15 23.48 -18.49
N ALA A 360 30.12 23.60 -17.15
CA ALA A 360 30.33 24.79 -16.31
C ALA A 360 29.24 25.89 -16.15
N VAL A 361 29.01 26.55 -15.01
CA VAL A 361 29.47 26.55 -13.59
C VAL A 361 28.55 27.58 -12.89
N LEU A 362 28.24 27.46 -11.59
CA LEU A 362 28.42 28.55 -10.60
C LEU A 362 28.15 28.05 -9.17
N THR A 363 29.13 28.36 -8.32
CA THR A 363 29.44 27.84 -6.99
C THR A 363 29.13 28.88 -5.91
N GLU A 364 28.61 28.45 -4.75
CA GLU A 364 28.86 29.11 -3.46
C GLU A 364 29.34 28.08 -2.43
N ALA A 365 30.35 28.46 -1.65
CA ALA A 365 31.14 27.58 -0.76
C ALA A 365 30.54 27.47 0.66
N PRO A 366 30.66 26.32 1.36
CA PRO A 366 30.21 26.19 2.74
C PRO A 366 31.29 26.55 3.78
N ALA A 367 30.82 27.05 4.92
CA ALA A 367 31.59 27.47 6.08
C ALA A 367 32.37 26.33 6.78
N GLN A 368 33.45 26.69 7.46
CA GLN A 368 34.42 25.79 8.10
C GLN A 368 33.80 24.86 9.17
N ARG A 369 34.00 23.54 9.01
CA ARG A 369 33.61 22.49 9.97
C ARG A 369 34.42 22.58 11.27
N GLY A 370 33.73 22.61 12.42
CA GLY A 370 34.34 22.39 13.74
C GLY A 370 34.78 20.93 13.93
N LYS A 371 35.58 20.66 14.96
CA LYS A 371 35.95 19.27 15.33
C LYS A 371 34.71 18.48 15.81
N PRO A 372 34.59 17.18 15.49
CA PRO A 372 33.53 16.31 16.01
C PRO A 372 33.43 16.36 17.54
N ARG A 373 32.20 16.39 18.06
CA ARG A 373 31.89 16.36 19.49
C ARG A 373 31.26 15.02 19.88
N HIS A 374 31.30 14.74 21.18
CA HIS A 374 30.61 13.61 21.78
C HIS A 374 29.51 14.10 22.72
N HIS A 375 28.34 13.47 22.66
CA HIS A 375 27.15 13.80 23.44
C HIS A 375 26.63 12.56 24.18
N LEU A 376 25.96 12.77 25.32
CA LEU A 376 25.27 11.73 26.06
C LEU A 376 23.78 12.08 26.15
N LEU A 377 22.92 11.21 25.64
CA LEU A 377 21.47 11.33 25.71
C LEU A 377 20.89 10.22 26.59
N ARG A 378 20.57 10.57 27.83
CA ARG A 378 19.97 9.65 28.80
C ARG A 378 18.50 9.40 28.54
N ALA A 379 18.00 8.23 28.91
CA ALA A 379 16.58 7.90 28.84
C ALA A 379 15.85 8.39 30.10
N THR A 380 15.04 9.43 29.95
CA THR A 380 14.25 10.04 31.04
C THR A 380 12.90 10.49 30.49
N ALA A 381 11.94 10.79 31.36
CA ALA A 381 10.63 11.27 30.92
C ALA A 381 10.66 12.56 30.07
N ASN A 382 11.75 13.32 30.08
CA ASN A 382 11.91 14.56 29.30
C ASN A 382 12.66 14.37 27.98
N THR A 383 13.28 13.21 27.78
CA THR A 383 14.14 12.90 26.63
C THR A 383 13.59 11.79 25.76
N VAL A 384 12.47 11.19 26.18
CA VAL A 384 11.73 10.18 25.42
C VAL A 384 10.36 10.68 25.03
N HIS A 385 9.86 10.17 23.92
CA HIS A 385 8.45 10.13 23.59
C HIS A 385 8.03 8.66 23.45
N TRP A 386 6.74 8.35 23.59
CA TRP A 386 6.29 6.96 23.72
C TRP A 386 5.16 6.65 22.75
N GLY A 387 5.46 5.79 21.78
CA GLY A 387 4.50 5.18 20.88
C GLY A 387 4.17 6.00 19.63
N TYR A 388 4.96 7.02 19.27
CA TYR A 388 4.68 7.78 18.05
C TYR A 388 5.92 8.48 17.49
N PHE A 389 5.90 8.87 16.22
CA PHE A 389 6.80 9.85 15.62
C PHE A 389 6.02 11.10 15.20
N SER A 390 6.69 12.24 15.15
CA SER A 390 6.12 13.47 14.59
C SER A 390 7.23 14.47 14.28
N HIS A 391 7.12 15.16 13.15
CA HIS A 391 8.04 16.23 12.79
C HIS A 391 7.80 17.54 13.58
N ASP A 392 6.72 17.61 14.35
CA ASP A 392 6.43 18.74 15.25
C ASP A 392 7.10 18.59 16.64
N LEU A 393 7.73 17.44 16.92
CA LEU A 393 8.44 17.22 18.18
C LEU A 393 9.66 18.14 18.28
N LYS A 394 9.75 18.86 19.41
CA LYS A 394 10.93 19.66 19.71
C LYS A 394 12.14 18.73 19.93
N PRO A 395 13.27 18.95 19.25
CA PRO A 395 14.46 18.15 19.47
C PRO A 395 15.01 18.34 20.88
N VAL A 396 15.42 17.22 21.48
CA VAL A 396 16.02 17.18 22.83
C VAL A 396 17.53 17.36 22.79
N LEU A 397 18.12 17.18 21.61
CA LEU A 397 19.54 17.37 21.31
C LEU A 397 19.68 17.88 19.87
N GLU A 398 20.66 18.75 19.61
CA GLU A 398 21.10 19.14 18.27
C GLU A 398 22.58 18.79 18.09
N VAL A 399 22.91 18.14 16.97
CA VAL A 399 24.27 17.67 16.66
C VAL A 399 24.72 18.14 15.28
N GLN A 400 26.02 18.06 15.02
CA GLN A 400 26.59 18.26 13.68
C GLN A 400 26.93 16.92 13.03
N SER A 401 26.95 16.89 11.69
CA SER A 401 27.44 15.72 10.94
C SER A 401 28.87 15.35 11.38
N GLY A 402 29.08 14.08 11.73
CA GLY A 402 30.31 13.52 12.28
C GLY A 402 30.37 13.50 13.82
N ASP A 403 29.41 14.11 14.53
CA ASP A 403 29.33 13.99 15.98
C ASP A 403 28.99 12.55 16.40
N THR A 404 29.42 12.19 17.61
CA THR A 404 29.04 10.93 18.25
C THR A 404 28.06 11.15 19.39
N VAL A 405 27.16 10.19 19.61
CA VAL A 405 26.15 10.25 20.66
C VAL A 405 26.05 8.88 21.34
N THR A 406 26.22 8.83 22.66
CA THR A 406 25.78 7.69 23.47
C THR A 406 24.30 7.89 23.78
N ILE A 407 23.44 6.95 23.38
CA ILE A 407 21.99 7.02 23.56
C ILE A 407 21.54 5.86 24.44
N GLU A 408 20.90 6.16 25.56
CA GLU A 408 20.21 5.17 26.37
C GLU A 408 18.81 4.92 25.80
N ALA A 409 18.40 3.66 25.67
CA ALA A 409 17.06 3.26 25.27
C ALA A 409 16.46 2.31 26.32
N LEU A 410 15.17 2.48 26.60
CA LEU A 410 14.42 1.62 27.52
C LEU A 410 13.44 0.77 26.72
N THR A 411 13.32 -0.51 27.06
CA THR A 411 12.22 -1.32 26.54
C THR A 411 10.89 -0.92 27.19
N GLN A 412 9.81 -0.87 26.42
CA GLN A 412 8.45 -0.68 26.90
C GLN A 412 7.96 -1.80 27.83
N HIS A 413 8.60 -2.96 27.79
CA HIS A 413 8.27 -4.13 28.61
C HIS A 413 8.94 -4.15 29.99
N ALA A 414 9.67 -3.11 30.38
CA ALA A 414 10.34 -3.09 31.69
C ALA A 414 9.38 -3.23 32.89
N ALA A 415 8.11 -2.83 32.72
CA ALA A 415 7.07 -2.97 33.75
C ALA A 415 6.54 -4.40 33.94
N ASP A 416 6.91 -5.34 33.05
CA ASP A 416 6.56 -6.76 33.17
C ASP A 416 7.24 -7.41 34.39
N ASP A 417 8.39 -6.88 34.80
CA ASP A 417 9.00 -7.16 36.10
C ASP A 417 9.70 -5.90 36.62
N TRP A 418 8.94 -5.15 37.43
CA TRP A 418 9.40 -3.91 38.02
C TRP A 418 10.67 -4.10 38.87
N GLU A 419 10.80 -5.21 39.59
CA GLU A 419 11.93 -5.45 40.49
C GLU A 419 13.26 -5.60 39.72
N ARG A 420 13.21 -6.17 38.51
CA ARG A 420 14.39 -6.44 37.68
C ARG A 420 14.73 -5.34 36.69
N MET A 421 13.73 -4.66 36.14
CA MET A 421 13.96 -3.77 34.99
C MET A 421 13.68 -2.28 35.28
N VAL A 422 13.10 -1.94 36.43
CA VAL A 422 12.79 -0.53 36.79
C VAL A 422 13.36 -0.12 38.15
N ALA A 423 13.14 -0.91 39.20
CA ALA A 423 13.45 -0.53 40.58
C ALA A 423 14.93 -0.16 40.78
N GLY A 424 15.17 1.04 41.31
CA GLY A 424 16.51 1.57 41.57
C GLY A 424 17.20 2.21 40.37
N ASP A 425 16.62 2.14 39.17
CA ASP A 425 17.13 2.82 37.96
C ASP A 425 16.44 4.18 37.80
N PRO A 426 17.13 5.32 38.01
CA PRO A 426 16.50 6.64 37.97
C PRO A 426 15.91 7.01 36.60
N GLY A 427 16.48 6.48 35.51
CA GLY A 427 15.97 6.73 34.16
C GLY A 427 14.69 5.95 33.91
N ALA A 428 14.69 4.65 34.21
CA ALA A 428 13.51 3.80 34.10
C ALA A 428 12.40 4.25 35.04
N GLU A 429 12.69 4.53 36.31
CA GLU A 429 11.71 5.07 37.27
C GLU A 429 11.14 6.40 36.79
N SER A 430 11.96 7.27 36.20
CA SER A 430 11.47 8.54 35.63
C SER A 430 10.42 8.30 34.54
N VAL A 431 10.69 7.39 33.60
CA VAL A 431 9.81 7.11 32.45
C VAL A 431 8.56 6.31 32.84
N PHE A 432 8.73 5.29 33.69
CA PHE A 432 7.66 4.38 34.11
C PHE A 432 6.83 4.88 35.29
N HIS A 433 7.23 5.96 35.98
CA HIS A 433 6.50 6.52 37.12
C HIS A 433 5.01 6.71 36.79
N TRP A 434 4.18 5.95 37.51
CA TRP A 434 2.74 5.97 37.38
C TRP A 434 2.09 5.67 38.75
N THR A 435 1.38 6.66 39.29
CA THR A 435 0.56 6.56 40.50
C THR A 435 -0.90 6.86 40.18
N SER A 436 -1.79 6.77 41.17
CA SER A 436 -3.20 7.16 41.02
C SER A 436 -3.42 8.62 40.64
N GLU A 437 -2.45 9.49 40.89
CA GLU A 437 -2.54 10.93 40.65
C GLU A 437 -1.78 11.39 39.42
N ARG A 438 -0.70 10.68 39.05
CA ARG A 438 0.22 11.16 38.02
C ARG A 438 0.92 10.04 37.28
N LYS A 439 1.07 10.26 35.97
CA LYS A 439 1.93 9.50 35.07
C LYS A 439 2.94 10.45 34.42
N ASN A 440 4.24 10.15 34.52
CA ASN A 440 5.28 11.06 34.03
C ASN A 440 5.26 11.19 32.51
N VAL A 441 5.23 10.06 31.79
CA VAL A 441 5.01 10.00 30.35
C VAL A 441 3.57 9.56 30.11
N ASN A 442 2.66 10.54 30.06
CA ASN A 442 1.22 10.27 30.04
C ASN A 442 0.76 9.68 28.71
N ARG A 443 1.08 10.35 27.59
CA ARG A 443 0.79 9.86 26.24
C ARG A 443 1.64 8.62 25.96
N ARG A 444 0.98 7.52 25.61
CA ARG A 444 1.61 6.31 25.04
C ARG A 444 0.81 5.89 23.81
N GLY A 445 1.33 6.25 22.64
CA GLY A 445 0.67 6.05 21.34
C GLY A 445 0.22 7.34 20.65
N ALA A 446 -0.05 7.22 19.36
CA ALA A 446 -0.53 8.24 18.45
C ALA A 446 -2.04 8.54 18.58
N GLY A 447 -2.79 7.77 19.40
CA GLY A 447 -4.22 7.96 19.63
C GLY A 447 -4.59 9.23 20.41
N PRO A 448 -5.88 9.43 20.72
CA PRO A 448 -6.35 10.62 21.42
C PRO A 448 -5.88 10.67 22.88
N MET A 449 -5.72 11.88 23.43
CA MET A 449 -5.28 12.07 24.82
C MET A 449 -6.33 11.68 25.86
N ASP A 450 -7.61 11.76 25.51
CA ASP A 450 -8.74 11.53 26.40
C ASP A 450 -9.22 10.08 26.43
N ALA A 451 -8.51 9.18 25.71
CA ALA A 451 -8.88 7.78 25.58
C ALA A 451 -10.34 7.57 25.11
N SER A 452 -10.78 8.39 24.16
CA SER A 452 -12.16 8.41 23.67
C SER A 452 -12.58 7.19 22.82
N ILE A 453 -11.66 6.29 22.47
CA ILE A 453 -11.93 5.17 21.55
C ILE A 453 -12.18 3.88 22.33
N TYR A 454 -11.21 3.46 23.15
CA TYR A 454 -11.25 2.22 23.92
C TYR A 454 -11.16 2.46 25.42
N GLY A 455 -10.76 3.65 25.87
CA GLY A 455 -10.66 3.98 27.28
C GLY A 455 -9.43 3.36 27.96
N ARG A 456 -8.36 3.05 27.22
CA ARG A 456 -7.15 2.39 27.75
C ARG A 456 -6.18 3.34 28.43
N GLY A 457 -6.23 4.62 28.05
CA GLY A 457 -5.31 5.66 28.53
C GLY A 457 -4.93 6.62 27.40
N ALA A 458 -4.22 7.70 27.75
CA ALA A 458 -3.81 8.70 26.77
C ALA A 458 -2.92 8.07 25.68
N GLY A 459 -3.28 8.28 24.41
CA GLY A 459 -2.65 7.65 23.24
C GLY A 459 -3.21 6.29 22.86
N GLU A 460 -4.08 5.67 23.69
CA GLU A 460 -4.76 4.39 23.48
C GLU A 460 -3.84 3.17 23.20
N GLY A 461 -2.53 3.32 23.33
CA GLY A 461 -1.56 2.28 22.96
C GLY A 461 -1.44 2.07 21.45
N PHE A 462 -1.84 3.06 20.62
CA PHE A 462 -1.60 3.05 19.18
C PHE A 462 -0.14 3.41 18.90
N GLY A 463 0.72 2.41 19.07
CA GLY A 463 2.17 2.57 19.14
C GLY A 463 2.66 2.40 20.56
N VAL A 464 3.72 1.60 20.71
CA VAL A 464 4.11 1.04 22.02
C VAL A 464 5.56 1.30 22.41
N HIS A 465 6.40 1.77 21.49
CA HIS A 465 7.85 1.86 21.70
C HIS A 465 8.23 3.13 22.46
N ILE A 466 9.13 3.01 23.44
CA ILE A 466 9.80 4.17 24.04
C ILE A 466 10.91 4.62 23.09
N CYS A 467 10.84 5.86 22.63
CA CYS A 467 11.75 6.43 21.65
C CYS A 467 12.55 7.58 22.28
N THR A 468 13.85 7.40 22.48
CA THR A 468 14.76 8.45 22.94
C THR A 468 15.07 9.40 21.79
N GLY A 469 14.78 10.69 21.96
CA GLY A 469 14.87 11.70 20.90
C GLY A 469 13.71 12.70 20.91
N PRO A 470 13.47 13.43 19.81
CA PRO A 470 14.26 13.41 18.58
C PRO A 470 15.57 14.20 18.70
N ILE A 471 16.59 13.77 17.96
CA ILE A 471 17.88 14.43 17.78
C ILE A 471 17.85 15.17 16.45
N ALA A 472 18.03 16.49 16.47
CA ALA A 472 18.18 17.28 15.26
C ALA A 472 19.62 17.21 14.74
N VAL A 473 19.79 16.90 13.46
CA VAL A 473 21.08 16.99 12.77
C VAL A 473 21.11 18.30 11.99
N ARG A 474 22.04 19.18 12.34
CA ARG A 474 22.17 20.50 11.71
C ARG A 474 22.36 20.38 10.21
N ASP A 475 21.71 21.28 9.47
CA ASP A 475 21.73 21.38 8.00
C ASP A 475 21.12 20.18 7.24
N ALA A 476 20.49 19.23 7.95
CA ALA A 476 19.73 18.16 7.31
C ALA A 476 18.45 18.72 6.68
N GLU A 477 18.24 18.42 5.39
CA GLU A 477 17.11 18.90 4.59
C GLU A 477 16.43 17.73 3.88
N PRO A 478 15.14 17.85 3.51
CA PRO A 478 14.44 16.84 2.75
C PRO A 478 15.23 16.40 1.49
N GLY A 479 15.40 15.09 1.32
CA GLY A 479 16.14 14.49 0.21
C GLY A 479 17.63 14.23 0.49
N ASP A 480 18.17 14.69 1.63
CA ASP A 480 19.44 14.20 2.15
C ASP A 480 19.31 12.75 2.66
N VAL A 481 20.44 12.12 3.00
CA VAL A 481 20.49 10.83 3.68
C VAL A 481 21.22 10.98 5.01
N LEU A 482 20.62 10.49 6.09
CA LEU A 482 21.27 10.36 7.39
C LEU A 482 21.82 8.94 7.53
N GLU A 483 23.14 8.83 7.66
CA GLU A 483 23.83 7.59 8.05
C GLU A 483 23.97 7.56 9.57
N VAL A 484 23.42 6.52 10.19
CA VAL A 484 23.51 6.24 11.63
C VAL A 484 24.41 5.03 11.80
N ARG A 485 25.67 5.26 12.18
CA ARG A 485 26.63 4.18 12.44
C ARG A 485 26.50 3.72 13.88
N ILE A 486 26.28 2.42 14.08
CA ILE A 486 26.17 1.82 15.41
C ILE A 486 27.56 1.30 15.79
N VAL A 487 28.27 2.06 16.62
CA VAL A 487 29.67 1.79 16.99
C VAL A 487 29.75 0.69 18.05
N ASP A 488 28.93 0.79 19.10
CA ASP A 488 28.85 -0.21 20.16
C ASP A 488 27.45 -0.30 20.76
N ILE A 489 27.16 -1.42 21.43
CA ILE A 489 25.89 -1.66 22.13
C ILE A 489 26.14 -2.44 23.42
N HIS A 490 25.53 -2.00 24.51
CA HIS A 490 25.58 -2.67 25.81
C HIS A 490 24.20 -2.85 26.41
N ALA A 491 24.00 -3.99 27.10
CA ALA A 491 22.81 -4.20 27.92
C ALA A 491 22.80 -3.24 29.11
N ARG A 492 21.66 -2.59 29.36
CA ARG A 492 21.49 -1.71 30.51
C ARG A 492 21.43 -2.58 31.78
N PRO A 493 22.38 -2.45 32.71
CA PRO A 493 22.42 -3.33 33.89
C PRO A 493 21.22 -3.12 34.81
N CYS A 494 20.80 -4.18 35.48
CA CYS A 494 19.83 -4.14 36.56
C CYS A 494 20.37 -3.29 37.71
N ALA A 495 19.61 -2.26 38.11
CA ALA A 495 19.98 -1.39 39.23
C ALA A 495 19.67 -2.01 40.60
N ASN A 496 18.88 -3.08 40.65
CA ASN A 496 18.56 -3.77 41.89
C ASN A 496 19.79 -4.56 42.40
N PRO A 497 20.30 -4.27 43.62
CA PRO A 497 21.49 -4.92 44.16
C PRO A 497 21.40 -6.46 44.25
N LYS A 498 20.19 -7.02 44.26
CA LYS A 498 19.98 -8.49 44.27
C LYS A 498 20.48 -9.18 43.00
N PHE A 499 20.56 -8.45 41.88
CA PHE A 499 20.90 -8.99 40.57
C PHE A 499 22.12 -8.30 39.95
N HIS A 500 23.06 -7.87 40.80
CA HIS A 500 24.26 -7.15 40.38
C HIS A 500 25.00 -7.88 39.22
N GLY A 501 25.36 -7.12 38.17
CA GLY A 501 26.07 -7.63 37.00
C GLY A 501 25.20 -8.37 35.98
N ARG A 502 23.87 -8.29 36.11
CA ARG A 502 22.91 -8.86 35.16
C ARG A 502 22.11 -7.77 34.47
N ALA A 503 21.64 -8.07 33.27
CA ALA A 503 20.55 -7.35 32.62
C ALA A 503 19.38 -8.30 32.44
N PHE A 504 18.18 -7.76 32.28
CA PHE A 504 16.97 -8.55 32.08
C PHE A 504 16.18 -8.02 30.90
N GLY A 505 15.42 -8.91 30.28
CA GLY A 505 14.47 -8.57 29.25
C GLY A 505 13.22 -9.41 29.34
N SER A 506 12.18 -8.96 28.66
CA SER A 506 10.89 -9.63 28.54
C SER A 506 10.75 -10.23 27.14
N ASN A 507 9.97 -11.27 26.99
CA ASN A 507 9.44 -11.70 25.71
C ASN A 507 7.96 -11.98 25.92
N ALA A 508 7.12 -11.11 25.36
CA ALA A 508 5.67 -11.23 25.44
C ALA A 508 5.15 -11.93 24.18
N ALA A 509 4.75 -13.18 24.34
CA ALA A 509 3.92 -13.87 23.35
C ALA A 509 2.51 -13.29 23.43
N ALA A 510 2.22 -12.33 22.54
CA ALA A 510 1.13 -11.38 22.72
C ALA A 510 -0.01 -11.55 21.69
N TRP A 511 -1.11 -10.83 21.91
CA TRP A 511 -2.33 -10.96 21.08
C TRP A 511 -2.18 -10.52 19.63
N TRP A 512 -1.18 -9.67 19.34
CA TRP A 512 -0.81 -9.25 17.98
C TRP A 512 0.17 -10.21 17.29
N GLY A 513 0.78 -11.14 18.03
CA GLY A 513 1.73 -12.08 17.48
C GLY A 513 1.11 -13.04 16.46
N PHE A 514 1.85 -13.38 15.41
CA PHE A 514 1.39 -14.25 14.32
C PHE A 514 0.86 -15.62 14.83
N HIS A 515 1.44 -16.13 15.91
CA HIS A 515 1.07 -17.40 16.53
C HIS A 515 -0.29 -17.40 17.29
N TYR A 516 -0.87 -16.24 17.62
CA TYR A 516 -1.87 -16.11 18.69
C TYR A 516 -3.14 -16.96 18.48
N ARG A 517 -3.53 -17.18 17.23
CA ARG A 517 -4.71 -18.00 16.86
C ARG A 517 -4.39 -19.49 16.63
N GLU A 518 -3.12 -19.88 16.72
CA GLU A 518 -2.61 -21.21 16.37
C GLU A 518 -2.23 -22.05 17.61
N LEU A 519 -2.59 -21.59 18.81
CA LEU A 519 -2.28 -22.29 20.06
C LEU A 519 -2.96 -23.67 20.11
N LEU A 520 -2.28 -24.69 20.65
CA LEU A 520 -2.82 -26.05 20.79
C LEU A 520 -3.42 -26.37 22.16
N THR A 521 -2.88 -25.79 23.24
CA THR A 521 -3.28 -26.08 24.62
C THR A 521 -4.21 -25.00 25.19
N GLU A 522 -5.05 -25.35 26.17
CA GLU A 522 -5.90 -24.40 26.90
C GLU A 522 -5.11 -23.60 27.97
N PRO A 523 -5.58 -22.40 28.34
CA PRO A 523 -6.69 -21.66 27.72
C PRO A 523 -6.29 -21.07 26.37
N LYS A 524 -7.23 -21.01 25.43
CA LYS A 524 -7.12 -20.27 24.17
C LYS A 524 -8.19 -19.17 24.05
N PRO A 525 -7.83 -17.97 23.56
CA PRO A 525 -6.47 -17.48 23.39
C PRO A 525 -5.82 -17.14 24.75
N ARG A 526 -4.50 -16.89 24.77
CA ARG A 526 -3.77 -16.40 25.97
C ARG A 526 -2.49 -15.68 25.57
N GLU A 527 -2.00 -14.85 26.47
CA GLU A 527 -0.70 -14.20 26.35
C GLU A 527 0.26 -14.73 27.42
N VAL A 528 1.55 -14.79 27.10
CA VAL A 528 2.59 -15.33 27.99
C VAL A 528 3.80 -14.42 27.98
N VAL A 529 4.17 -13.92 29.16
CA VAL A 529 5.41 -13.17 29.36
C VAL A 529 6.49 -14.12 29.83
N THR A 530 7.66 -14.08 29.19
CA THR A 530 8.85 -14.85 29.57
C THR A 530 9.98 -13.89 29.91
N ILE A 531 10.48 -13.94 31.15
CA ILE A 531 11.60 -13.12 31.59
C ILE A 531 12.91 -13.84 31.30
N TYR A 532 13.85 -13.13 30.68
CA TYR A 532 15.20 -13.60 30.38
C TYR A 532 16.23 -12.82 31.19
N GLU A 533 17.25 -13.53 31.67
CA GLU A 533 18.51 -12.96 32.17
C GLU A 533 19.52 -12.91 31.03
N ILE A 534 20.23 -11.79 30.91
CA ILE A 534 21.27 -11.54 29.93
C ILE A 534 22.58 -11.29 30.69
N ASP A 535 23.65 -11.93 30.23
CA ASP A 535 25.00 -11.66 30.71
C ASP A 535 25.39 -10.22 30.30
N ALA A 536 25.53 -9.31 31.29
CA ALA A 536 25.82 -7.89 31.03
C ALA A 536 27.26 -7.64 30.56
N GLU A 537 28.17 -8.58 30.85
CA GLU A 537 29.53 -8.62 30.31
C GLU A 537 29.76 -9.94 29.55
N PRO A 538 30.51 -9.92 28.43
CA PRO A 538 30.82 -11.13 27.67
C PRO A 538 31.64 -12.12 28.52
N ALA A 539 31.49 -13.41 28.24
CA ALA A 539 32.28 -14.46 28.88
C ALA A 539 33.79 -14.31 28.60
N ASP A 540 34.63 -15.02 29.36
CA ASP A 540 36.11 -15.03 29.24
C ASP A 540 36.64 -15.37 27.82
N ASP A 541 35.81 -15.84 26.90
CA ASP A 541 36.13 -16.09 25.49
C ASP A 541 36.03 -14.86 24.59
N GLY A 542 35.46 -13.75 25.09
CA GLY A 542 35.39 -12.45 24.44
C GLY A 542 34.46 -12.35 23.22
N VAL A 543 33.63 -13.37 22.92
CA VAL A 543 32.91 -13.41 21.62
C VAL A 543 31.39 -13.50 21.71
N THR A 544 30.75 -14.12 22.72
CA THR A 544 29.26 -14.23 22.71
C THR A 544 28.63 -14.10 24.10
N ALA A 545 27.82 -13.07 24.31
CA ALA A 545 26.89 -13.01 25.45
C ALA A 545 25.68 -13.92 25.19
N TYR A 546 25.11 -14.48 26.26
CA TYR A 546 23.99 -15.40 26.17
C TYR A 546 22.81 -14.95 27.03
N ALA A 547 21.60 -15.32 26.60
CA ALA A 547 20.37 -15.15 27.35
C ALA A 547 19.81 -16.49 27.84
N ARG A 548 19.23 -16.49 29.04
CA ARG A 548 18.65 -17.67 29.70
C ARG A 548 17.28 -17.31 30.28
N ALA A 549 16.29 -18.17 30.07
CA ALA A 549 14.96 -17.95 30.61
C ALA A 549 14.97 -18.14 32.14
N VAL A 550 14.38 -17.18 32.86
CA VAL A 550 14.28 -17.20 34.33
C VAL A 550 12.96 -17.85 34.75
N TYR A 551 11.85 -17.34 34.21
CA TYR A 551 10.50 -17.86 34.39
C TYR A 551 9.58 -17.31 33.31
N ASN A 552 8.39 -17.89 33.19
CA ASN A 552 7.28 -17.27 32.48
C ASN A 552 6.02 -17.22 33.33
N TYR A 553 5.10 -16.35 32.95
CA TYR A 553 3.75 -16.32 33.50
C TYR A 553 2.74 -16.03 32.38
N ARG A 554 1.50 -16.48 32.58
CA ARG A 554 0.39 -16.09 31.71
C ARG A 554 -0.11 -14.72 32.16
N TRP A 555 -0.35 -13.82 31.20
CA TRP A 555 -0.99 -12.55 31.51
C TRP A 555 -2.35 -12.81 32.16
N THR A 556 -2.61 -12.14 33.27
CA THR A 556 -3.92 -12.05 33.91
C THR A 556 -4.38 -10.59 33.85
N PRO A 557 -5.69 -10.29 33.92
CA PRO A 557 -6.16 -8.91 33.84
C PRO A 557 -5.46 -8.00 34.86
N GLN A 558 -4.71 -7.02 34.38
CA GLN A 558 -3.98 -6.07 35.23
C GLN A 558 -4.78 -4.80 35.39
N ARG A 559 -4.81 -4.23 36.60
CA ARG A 559 -5.42 -2.92 36.83
C ARG A 559 -4.32 -1.88 36.95
N ASP A 560 -4.35 -0.87 36.08
CA ASP A 560 -3.38 0.21 36.14
C ASP A 560 -3.60 1.12 37.36
N PRO A 561 -2.64 2.00 37.71
CA PRO A 561 -2.78 2.92 38.84
C PRO A 561 -3.96 3.90 38.74
N PHE A 562 -4.48 4.18 37.53
CA PHE A 562 -5.68 5.01 37.33
C PHE A 562 -6.98 4.21 37.47
N GLY A 563 -6.89 2.89 37.64
CA GLY A 563 -8.01 1.99 37.84
C GLY A 563 -8.56 1.38 36.55
N VAL A 564 -7.94 1.60 35.39
CA VAL A 564 -8.33 0.94 34.13
C VAL A 564 -7.92 -0.52 34.18
N LEU A 565 -8.79 -1.41 33.71
CA LEU A 565 -8.50 -2.85 33.65
C LEU A 565 -8.05 -3.22 32.24
N HIS A 566 -6.94 -3.95 32.16
CA HIS A 566 -6.29 -4.41 30.93
C HIS A 566 -6.35 -5.95 30.87
N PRO A 567 -7.40 -6.54 30.25
CA PRO A 567 -7.55 -8.00 30.16
C PRO A 567 -6.46 -8.67 29.32
N THR A 568 -5.89 -7.91 28.39
CA THR A 568 -4.77 -8.28 27.52
C THR A 568 -3.68 -7.23 27.61
N ILE A 569 -2.52 -7.46 27.00
CA ILE A 569 -1.46 -6.46 26.84
C ILE A 569 -1.92 -5.42 25.79
N ASP A 570 -2.80 -4.50 26.17
CA ASP A 570 -3.45 -3.55 25.26
C ASP A 570 -3.01 -2.09 25.42
N TYR A 571 -2.17 -1.82 26.43
CA TYR A 571 -1.59 -0.52 26.70
C TYR A 571 -0.17 -0.70 27.27
N PRO A 572 0.85 -0.01 26.72
CA PRO A 572 2.24 -0.29 27.06
C PRO A 572 2.62 0.21 28.46
N GLY A 573 3.53 -0.50 29.12
CA GLY A 573 4.11 -0.11 30.41
C GLY A 573 3.13 -0.08 31.59
N VAL A 574 2.08 -0.91 31.55
CA VAL A 574 1.21 -1.18 32.72
C VAL A 574 2.02 -1.99 33.73
N PRO A 575 2.15 -1.54 34.99
CA PRO A 575 2.87 -2.31 36.01
C PRO A 575 2.11 -3.60 36.34
N VAL A 576 2.79 -4.74 36.20
CA VAL A 576 2.21 -6.04 36.52
C VAL A 576 2.20 -6.27 38.04
N ASP A 577 1.05 -6.64 38.58
CA ASP A 577 0.93 -7.10 39.96
C ASP A 577 1.30 -8.59 40.02
N HIS A 578 2.54 -8.87 40.45
CA HIS A 578 3.07 -10.23 40.56
C HIS A 578 2.27 -11.13 41.53
N SER A 579 1.43 -10.57 42.40
CA SER A 579 0.53 -11.37 43.25
C SER A 579 -0.66 -11.98 42.49
N THR A 580 -0.93 -11.49 41.27
CA THR A 580 -2.06 -11.91 40.43
C THR A 580 -1.68 -12.90 39.33
N VAL A 581 -0.39 -13.16 39.15
CA VAL A 581 0.15 -14.09 38.15
C VAL A 581 0.78 -15.31 38.84
N VAL A 582 0.98 -16.37 38.07
CA VAL A 582 1.66 -17.59 38.56
C VAL A 582 2.93 -17.77 37.76
N GLU A 583 4.07 -17.55 38.40
CA GLU A 583 5.39 -17.76 37.81
C GLU A 583 5.70 -19.26 37.68
N ASN A 584 6.15 -19.65 36.51
CA ASN A 584 6.63 -20.97 36.19
C ASN A 584 8.12 -20.92 35.88
N HIS A 585 8.92 -21.38 36.84
CA HIS A 585 10.37 -21.44 36.75
C HIS A 585 10.85 -22.75 36.09
N ASN A 586 12.16 -22.85 35.82
CA ASN A 586 12.79 -24.00 35.16
C ASN A 586 12.28 -24.24 33.72
N ILE A 587 11.78 -23.19 33.07
CA ILE A 587 11.42 -23.20 31.65
C ILE A 587 12.66 -23.15 30.77
N LEU A 588 12.53 -23.62 29.53
CA LEU A 588 13.62 -23.66 28.55
C LEU A 588 14.96 -24.16 29.15
N LYS A 589 14.87 -25.14 30.06
CA LYS A 589 16.03 -25.63 30.81
C LYS A 589 17.08 -26.18 29.84
N ASN A 590 18.33 -25.77 30.04
CA ASN A 590 19.48 -26.10 29.19
C ASN A 590 19.40 -25.53 27.76
N VAL A 591 18.52 -24.55 27.51
CA VAL A 591 18.55 -23.75 26.29
C VAL A 591 19.32 -22.46 26.59
N THR A 592 20.29 -22.16 25.75
CA THR A 592 21.10 -20.94 25.82
C THR A 592 20.92 -20.20 24.51
N ILE A 593 20.48 -18.94 24.58
CA ILE A 593 20.15 -18.15 23.39
C ILE A 593 21.33 -17.22 23.08
N PRO A 594 21.91 -17.24 21.87
CA PRO A 594 22.90 -16.25 21.46
C PRO A 594 22.28 -14.85 21.46
N VAL A 595 22.93 -13.91 22.13
CA VAL A 595 22.50 -12.51 22.17
C VAL A 595 22.89 -11.85 20.84
N ARG A 596 21.97 -11.05 20.30
CA ARG A 596 22.11 -10.26 19.08
C ARG A 596 21.59 -8.86 19.40
N PRO A 597 22.34 -8.04 20.15
CA PRO A 597 21.84 -6.73 20.58
C PRO A 597 21.57 -5.83 19.37
N HIS A 598 20.38 -5.26 19.29
CA HIS A 598 19.97 -4.37 18.22
C HIS A 598 18.85 -3.43 18.68
N PHE A 599 18.58 -2.41 17.88
CA PHE A 599 17.44 -1.52 18.09
C PHE A 599 16.36 -1.85 17.05
N GLY A 600 15.18 -2.24 17.51
CA GLY A 600 13.99 -2.41 16.66
C GLY A 600 13.60 -1.09 16.00
N VAL A 601 13.58 0.00 16.80
CA VAL A 601 13.31 1.35 16.32
C VAL A 601 14.59 2.14 16.06
N ILE A 602 14.80 2.48 14.77
CA ILE A 602 15.69 3.57 14.34
C ILE A 602 14.95 4.37 13.26
N ALA A 603 14.62 5.63 13.55
CA ALA A 603 13.72 6.41 12.71
C ALA A 603 14.12 7.87 12.59
N VAL A 604 14.06 8.43 11.38
CA VAL A 604 13.93 9.89 11.18
C VAL A 604 12.44 10.25 11.21
N ALA A 605 12.11 11.50 11.53
CA ALA A 605 10.70 11.89 11.57
C ALA A 605 10.07 11.81 10.16
N PRO A 606 8.87 11.22 10.04
CA PRO A 606 8.13 11.17 8.79
C PRO A 606 7.72 12.57 8.32
N GLN A 607 7.50 12.72 7.01
CA GLN A 607 7.06 13.98 6.39
C GLN A 607 5.57 14.27 6.63
N GLN A 608 4.82 13.25 7.00
CA GLN A 608 3.38 13.32 7.16
C GLN A 608 2.99 14.01 8.46
N ASP A 609 1.99 14.87 8.37
CA ASP A 609 1.47 15.64 9.51
C ASP A 609 0.86 14.73 10.59
N GLY A 610 0.94 15.20 11.83
CA GLY A 610 0.33 14.57 12.99
C GLY A 610 1.24 13.60 13.74
N LEU A 611 0.62 12.69 14.48
CA LEU A 611 1.31 11.65 15.24
C LEU A 611 1.23 10.34 14.46
N ILE A 612 2.39 9.75 14.18
CA ILE A 612 2.52 8.50 13.43
C ILE A 612 2.83 7.37 14.40
N ASP A 613 2.00 6.33 14.43
CA ASP A 613 2.17 5.10 15.21
C ASP A 613 3.60 4.55 15.07
N SER A 614 4.24 4.24 16.20
CA SER A 614 5.61 3.72 16.21
C SER A 614 5.74 2.27 15.79
N ILE A 615 4.64 1.52 15.66
CA ILE A 615 4.65 0.10 15.31
C ILE A 615 5.00 -0.11 13.83
N PRO A 616 4.28 0.40 12.82
CA PRO A 616 4.56 0.00 11.44
C PRO A 616 5.85 0.65 10.90
N PRO A 617 6.84 -0.14 10.41
CA PRO A 617 7.99 0.43 9.72
C PRO A 617 7.62 1.00 8.35
N SER A 618 8.44 1.90 7.84
CA SER A 618 8.30 2.44 6.48
C SER A 618 9.60 3.06 5.96
N ALA A 619 9.50 3.92 4.94
CA ALA A 619 10.63 4.57 4.29
C ALA A 619 11.51 5.38 5.26
N PHE A 620 10.93 5.92 6.33
CA PHE A 620 11.63 6.73 7.35
C PHE A 620 12.40 5.88 8.39
N GLY A 621 12.42 4.55 8.24
CA GLY A 621 12.87 3.62 9.26
C GLY A 621 11.68 3.15 10.11
N GLY A 622 11.74 3.37 11.42
CA GLY A 622 10.71 2.93 12.36
C GLY A 622 11.07 1.58 12.96
N ASN A 623 10.05 0.75 13.25
CA ASN A 623 10.20 -0.59 13.84
C ASN A 623 10.67 -1.62 12.80
N LEU A 624 11.96 -1.60 12.49
CA LEU A 624 12.53 -2.47 11.46
C LEU A 624 12.57 -3.91 11.93
N ASP A 625 12.85 -4.12 13.21
CA ASP A 625 13.00 -5.41 13.88
C ASP A 625 13.89 -6.38 13.12
N ASN A 626 14.97 -5.83 12.57
CA ASN A 626 16.02 -6.61 11.96
C ASN A 626 17.17 -6.74 12.96
N TRP A 627 17.42 -7.96 13.43
CA TRP A 627 18.48 -8.21 14.42
C TRP A 627 19.89 -7.81 13.95
N ARG A 628 20.07 -7.56 12.65
CA ARG A 628 21.30 -7.08 12.02
C ARG A 628 21.53 -5.57 12.22
N VAL A 629 20.54 -4.82 12.70
CA VAL A 629 20.62 -3.39 13.07
C VAL A 629 21.31 -3.24 14.44
N GLY A 630 22.51 -3.82 14.53
CA GLY A 630 23.30 -3.93 15.74
C GLY A 630 24.70 -3.35 15.58
N ARG A 631 25.58 -3.67 16.53
CA ARG A 631 26.99 -3.23 16.53
C ARG A 631 27.67 -3.48 15.18
N GLY A 632 28.33 -2.45 14.66
CA GLY A 632 29.07 -2.47 13.40
C GLY A 632 28.24 -2.21 12.15
N ALA A 633 26.91 -2.12 12.27
CA ALA A 633 26.03 -1.76 11.16
C ALA A 633 25.93 -0.24 10.99
N SER A 634 25.73 0.19 9.75
CA SER A 634 25.33 1.55 9.39
C SER A 634 23.93 1.53 8.80
N VAL A 635 23.04 2.37 9.32
CA VAL A 635 21.67 2.51 8.81
C VAL A 635 21.55 3.82 8.05
N TYR A 636 21.19 3.74 6.78
CA TYR A 636 20.95 4.89 5.93
C TYR A 636 19.44 5.16 5.87
N LEU A 637 19.06 6.38 6.24
CA LEU A 637 17.67 6.82 6.32
C LEU A 637 17.45 8.05 5.43
N PRO A 638 16.44 8.05 4.53
CA PRO A 638 16.12 9.21 3.73
C PRO A 638 15.53 10.32 4.61
N VAL A 639 16.17 11.48 4.62
CA VAL A 639 15.72 12.64 5.41
C VAL A 639 14.45 13.19 4.78
N GLY A 640 13.36 13.16 5.55
CA GLY A 640 12.07 13.67 5.09
C GLY A 640 11.80 15.12 5.49
N VAL A 641 12.31 15.56 6.63
CA VAL A 641 12.03 16.86 7.23
C VAL A 641 13.32 17.55 7.65
N ALA A 642 13.27 18.88 7.77
CA ALA A 642 14.42 19.66 8.24
C ALA A 642 14.91 19.16 9.60
N GLY A 643 16.22 19.00 9.74
CA GLY A 643 16.85 18.48 10.96
C GLY A 643 16.80 16.95 11.11
N ALA A 644 16.15 16.20 10.20
CA ALA A 644 15.92 14.75 10.24
C ALA A 644 15.13 14.22 11.46
N LEU A 645 15.38 14.73 12.67
CA LEU A 645 14.70 14.39 13.92
C LEU A 645 14.79 12.89 14.26
N LEU A 646 16.02 12.39 14.39
CA LEU A 646 16.33 10.99 14.67
C LEU A 646 15.84 10.56 16.06
N SER A 647 15.12 9.44 16.14
CA SER A 647 14.77 8.77 17.39
C SER A 647 15.24 7.31 17.38
N ILE A 648 15.70 6.82 18.52
CA ILE A 648 16.15 5.44 18.74
C ILE A 648 15.31 4.83 19.87
N GLY A 649 14.86 3.59 19.71
CA GLY A 649 14.00 2.94 20.68
C GLY A 649 13.97 1.43 20.49
N ASP A 650 13.01 0.81 21.17
CA ASP A 650 12.72 -0.62 21.09
C ASP A 650 13.97 -1.53 21.14
N PRO A 651 14.74 -1.45 22.24
CA PRO A 651 16.01 -2.16 22.33
C PRO A 651 15.79 -3.66 22.59
N HIS A 652 16.48 -4.50 21.81
CA HIS A 652 16.34 -5.96 21.84
C HIS A 652 17.66 -6.64 22.17
N ALA A 653 17.66 -7.53 23.16
CA ALA A 653 18.82 -8.38 23.43
C ALA A 653 19.00 -9.46 22.36
N SER A 654 17.91 -10.02 21.82
CA SER A 654 17.98 -10.98 20.73
C SER A 654 16.62 -11.16 20.07
N GLN A 655 16.64 -11.48 18.78
CA GLN A 655 15.45 -11.76 17.96
C GLN A 655 15.79 -12.80 16.89
N GLY A 656 14.77 -13.55 16.47
CA GLY A 656 14.82 -14.40 15.29
C GLY A 656 14.11 -13.74 14.11
N ASP A 657 14.60 -13.97 12.89
CA ASP A 657 13.95 -13.56 11.64
C ASP A 657 12.48 -14.04 11.65
N SER A 658 11.52 -13.11 11.77
CA SER A 658 10.03 -13.20 11.85
C SER A 658 9.39 -12.57 13.09
N GLU A 659 10.09 -12.49 14.22
CA GLU A 659 9.52 -12.01 15.49
C GLU A 659 8.18 -12.68 15.88
N LEU A 660 8.09 -13.97 15.59
CA LEU A 660 6.82 -14.70 15.45
C LEU A 660 5.79 -14.48 16.58
N CYS A 661 6.23 -14.33 17.83
CA CYS A 661 5.34 -14.23 18.98
C CYS A 661 4.80 -12.81 19.24
N GLY A 662 5.27 -11.81 18.49
CA GLY A 662 4.89 -10.41 18.63
C GLY A 662 6.00 -9.52 19.19
N THR A 663 7.01 -10.09 19.84
CA THR A 663 8.12 -9.35 20.47
C THR A 663 9.42 -10.15 20.41
N ALA A 664 10.54 -9.45 20.54
CA ALA A 664 11.88 -10.00 20.74
C ALA A 664 12.14 -10.36 22.22
N ILE A 665 13.41 -10.55 22.60
CA ILE A 665 13.84 -10.36 24.00
C ILE A 665 14.03 -8.86 24.22
N GLU A 666 12.94 -8.21 24.57
CA GLU A 666 12.75 -6.81 24.93
C GLU A 666 13.64 -6.42 26.10
N CYS A 667 14.73 -5.70 25.86
CA CYS A 667 15.77 -5.47 26.86
C CYS A 667 16.40 -4.09 26.69
N SER A 668 16.37 -3.26 27.72
CA SER A 668 16.99 -1.92 27.69
C SER A 668 18.47 -1.99 27.27
N LEU A 669 18.86 -1.14 26.31
CA LEU A 669 20.22 -1.07 25.77
C LEU A 669 20.76 0.36 25.85
N THR A 670 22.08 0.50 25.84
CA THR A 670 22.79 1.76 25.58
C THR A 670 23.65 1.57 24.35
N GLY A 671 23.51 2.45 23.36
CA GLY A 671 24.27 2.39 22.11
C GLY A 671 25.16 3.61 21.92
N ASP A 672 26.31 3.41 21.31
CA ASP A 672 27.19 4.47 20.84
C ASP A 672 27.04 4.65 19.33
N PHE A 673 26.77 5.87 18.89
CA PHE A 673 26.45 6.17 17.51
C PHE A 673 27.35 7.26 16.94
N GLU A 674 27.70 7.19 15.66
CA GLU A 674 28.21 8.31 14.86
C GLU A 674 27.13 8.71 13.85
N LEU A 675 26.82 10.01 13.77
CA LEU A 675 25.75 10.52 12.91
C LEU A 675 26.34 11.31 11.74
N VAL A 676 26.22 10.80 10.52
CA VAL A 676 26.80 11.40 9.31
C VAL A 676 25.71 11.81 8.33
N LEU A 677 25.63 13.10 8.06
CA LEU A 677 24.72 13.66 7.05
C LEU A 677 25.38 13.65 5.66
N HIS A 678 24.70 13.03 4.70
CA HIS A 678 25.05 13.04 3.29
C HIS A 678 24.09 13.94 2.51
N LYS A 679 24.63 15.00 1.91
CA LYS A 679 23.80 15.99 1.21
C LYS A 679 23.35 15.46 -0.15
N LYS A 680 22.08 15.68 -0.54
CA LYS A 680 21.50 15.24 -1.82
C LYS A 680 22.42 15.52 -3.03
N LYS A 681 22.98 16.73 -3.08
CA LYS A 681 23.87 17.19 -4.16
C LYS A 681 25.21 16.44 -4.28
N THR A 682 25.60 15.66 -3.28
CA THR A 682 26.85 14.89 -3.26
C THR A 682 26.61 13.38 -3.39
N LEU A 683 25.37 12.94 -3.57
CA LEU A 683 25.01 11.52 -3.52
C LEU A 683 25.28 10.74 -4.80
N THR A 684 25.49 11.38 -5.96
CA THR A 684 25.34 10.77 -7.30
C THR A 684 26.03 9.40 -7.50
N ASP A 685 27.18 9.16 -6.88
CA ASP A 685 27.95 7.90 -7.03
C ASP A 685 27.88 6.98 -5.79
N GLN A 686 27.02 7.31 -4.81
CA GLN A 686 26.87 6.54 -3.59
C GLN A 686 25.86 5.40 -3.76
N PRO A 687 26.05 4.25 -3.09
CA PRO A 687 25.11 3.11 -3.16
C PRO A 687 23.72 3.42 -2.58
N PHE A 688 23.58 4.53 -1.86
CA PHE A 688 22.35 5.03 -1.27
C PHE A 688 21.87 6.33 -1.94
N ALA A 689 22.29 6.60 -3.18
CA ALA A 689 21.91 7.84 -3.87
C ALA A 689 20.41 7.96 -4.17
N ASP A 690 19.78 6.84 -4.53
CA ASP A 690 18.36 6.72 -4.89
C ASP A 690 17.57 6.03 -3.76
N LEU A 691 17.87 6.40 -2.51
CA LEU A 691 17.32 5.74 -1.34
C LEU A 691 15.91 6.26 -1.03
N THR A 692 14.93 5.36 -1.05
CA THR A 692 13.53 5.63 -0.63
C THR A 692 13.06 4.66 0.46
N TYR A 693 13.99 3.98 1.11
CA TYR A 693 13.77 2.94 2.11
C TYR A 693 14.97 2.86 3.05
N PRO A 694 14.85 2.25 4.24
CA PRO A 694 16.00 2.01 5.11
C PRO A 694 16.96 0.98 4.49
N LEU A 695 18.21 1.39 4.27
CA LEU A 695 19.30 0.50 3.85
C LEU A 695 20.22 0.26 5.03
N VAL A 696 20.57 -1.00 5.28
CA VAL A 696 21.56 -1.38 6.29
C VAL A 696 22.81 -1.89 5.58
N GLU A 697 23.97 -1.43 6.03
CA GLU A 697 25.28 -1.86 5.56
C GLU A 697 26.09 -2.40 6.73
N THR A 698 26.66 -3.60 6.56
CA THR A 698 27.69 -4.14 7.46
C THR A 698 29.03 -4.12 6.75
N ALA A 699 30.10 -4.62 7.38
CA ALA A 699 31.39 -4.74 6.71
C ALA A 699 31.30 -5.65 5.46
N GLU A 700 30.47 -6.69 5.48
CA GLU A 700 30.40 -7.72 4.45
C GLU A 700 29.14 -7.68 3.57
N GLU A 701 28.06 -7.02 4.01
CA GLU A 701 26.73 -7.16 3.41
C GLU A 701 26.00 -5.84 3.24
N TRP A 702 25.13 -5.79 2.23
CA TRP A 702 24.03 -4.84 2.12
C TRP A 702 22.73 -5.57 2.47
N VAL A 703 21.91 -4.97 3.32
CA VAL A 703 20.62 -5.53 3.74
C VAL A 703 19.52 -4.51 3.42
N LEU A 704 18.69 -4.86 2.44
CA LEU A 704 17.60 -4.03 1.96
C LEU A 704 16.28 -4.48 2.58
N HIS A 705 15.41 -3.54 2.95
CA HIS A 705 14.13 -3.84 3.58
C HIS A 705 12.97 -3.61 2.62
N GLY A 706 12.26 -4.67 2.29
CA GLY A 706 10.94 -4.63 1.67
C GLY A 706 9.84 -4.72 2.71
N PHE A 707 8.73 -4.01 2.48
CA PHE A 707 7.55 -4.03 3.36
C PHE A 707 6.29 -4.33 2.56
N SER A 708 5.23 -4.78 3.22
CA SER A 708 3.93 -5.01 2.58
C SER A 708 3.49 -3.79 1.76
N HIS A 709 3.72 -2.61 2.32
CA HIS A 709 3.50 -1.32 1.68
C HIS A 709 4.78 -0.48 1.79
N PRO A 710 5.52 -0.24 0.69
CA PRO A 710 6.76 0.54 0.70
C PRO A 710 6.60 1.90 1.37
N ASN A 711 5.45 2.57 1.18
CA ASN A 711 5.10 3.81 1.86
C ASN A 711 3.62 3.81 2.25
N TYR A 712 3.26 3.01 3.27
CA TYR A 712 1.87 2.84 3.70
C TYR A 712 1.16 4.17 4.02
N LEU A 713 1.89 5.17 4.55
CA LEU A 713 1.35 6.50 4.84
C LEU A 713 0.92 7.23 3.56
N ALA A 714 1.70 7.16 2.49
CA ALA A 714 1.32 7.73 1.20
C ALA A 714 0.27 6.87 0.47
N GLU A 715 0.36 5.54 0.56
CA GLU A 715 -0.51 4.61 -0.16
C GLU A 715 -1.93 4.57 0.40
N PHE A 716 -2.10 4.76 1.71
CA PHE A 716 -3.40 4.69 2.39
C PHE A 716 -3.91 6.04 2.89
N GLY A 717 -3.03 7.04 3.04
CA GLY A 717 -3.37 8.41 3.44
C GLY A 717 -4.02 8.48 4.83
N THR A 718 -5.19 9.12 4.96
CA THR A 718 -5.83 9.36 6.27
C THR A 718 -6.17 8.09 7.04
N SER A 719 -6.45 6.97 6.34
CA SER A 719 -6.71 5.67 6.97
C SER A 719 -5.46 4.82 7.21
N ALA A 720 -4.26 5.32 6.87
CA ALA A 720 -3.04 4.52 6.82
C ALA A 720 -2.71 3.76 8.10
N GLN A 721 -2.82 4.43 9.24
CA GLN A 721 -2.48 3.86 10.55
C GLN A 721 -3.50 2.82 11.04
N SER A 722 -4.63 2.63 10.34
CA SER A 722 -5.60 1.56 10.60
C SER A 722 -5.54 0.46 9.53
N ASP A 723 -5.47 0.86 8.25
CA ASP A 723 -5.52 -0.05 7.10
C ASP A 723 -4.28 -0.95 7.00
N VAL A 724 -3.12 -0.46 7.43
CA VAL A 724 -1.86 -1.20 7.37
C VAL A 724 -1.92 -2.53 8.15
N TYR A 725 -2.64 -2.57 9.27
CA TYR A 725 -2.82 -3.79 10.05
C TYR A 725 -3.75 -4.83 9.38
N GLN A 726 -4.58 -4.40 8.44
CA GLN A 726 -5.56 -5.26 7.77
C GLN A 726 -5.06 -5.80 6.43
N LYS A 727 -4.13 -5.08 5.79
CA LYS A 727 -3.74 -5.32 4.38
C LYS A 727 -2.36 -5.93 4.20
N SER A 728 -1.63 -6.15 5.28
CA SER A 728 -0.23 -6.59 5.21
C SER A 728 -0.07 -8.07 4.88
N THR A 729 0.94 -8.37 4.06
CA THR A 729 1.21 -9.71 3.54
C THR A 729 2.69 -9.90 3.24
N LEU A 730 3.20 -11.13 3.47
CA LEU A 730 4.56 -11.48 3.07
C LEU A 730 4.75 -11.46 1.54
N ASP A 731 3.70 -11.74 0.77
CA ASP A 731 3.76 -11.74 -0.70
C ASP A 731 4.04 -10.33 -1.24
N GLN A 732 3.44 -9.30 -0.65
CA GLN A 732 3.71 -7.91 -1.02
C GLN A 732 5.08 -7.46 -0.50
N ALA A 733 5.45 -7.82 0.73
CA ALA A 733 6.77 -7.52 1.29
C ALA A 733 7.91 -8.12 0.46
N MET A 734 7.76 -9.38 0.02
CA MET A 734 8.70 -10.05 -0.88
C MET A 734 8.77 -9.35 -2.25
N ARG A 735 7.62 -8.89 -2.77
CA ARG A 735 7.58 -8.13 -4.04
C ARG A 735 8.32 -6.79 -3.91
N ASP A 736 8.12 -6.08 -2.81
CA ASP A 736 8.82 -4.82 -2.55
C ASP A 736 10.33 -5.06 -2.36
N ALA A 737 10.72 -6.08 -1.60
CA ALA A 737 12.12 -6.49 -1.44
C ALA A 737 12.77 -6.82 -2.80
N PHE A 738 12.06 -7.54 -3.68
CA PHE A 738 12.49 -7.79 -5.06
C PHE A 738 12.68 -6.49 -5.84
N ILE A 739 11.70 -5.58 -5.82
CA ILE A 739 11.75 -4.31 -6.55
C ILE A 739 12.95 -3.48 -6.09
N LYS A 740 13.16 -3.34 -4.78
CA LYS A 740 14.27 -2.58 -4.19
C LYS A 740 15.61 -3.21 -4.51
N THR A 741 15.73 -4.54 -4.43
CA THR A 741 16.95 -5.29 -4.79
C THR A 741 17.28 -5.13 -6.26
N ARG A 742 16.28 -5.28 -7.14
CA ARG A 742 16.45 -5.06 -8.58
C ARG A 742 16.94 -3.64 -8.84
N ARG A 743 16.25 -2.64 -8.27
CA ARG A 743 16.61 -1.23 -8.46
C ARG A 743 18.02 -0.93 -7.95
N PHE A 744 18.39 -1.47 -6.78
CA PHE A 744 19.73 -1.32 -6.22
C PHE A 744 20.81 -1.93 -7.13
N LEU A 745 20.63 -3.18 -7.57
CA LEU A 745 21.59 -3.84 -8.46
C LEU A 745 21.74 -3.11 -9.81
N MET A 746 20.64 -2.62 -10.38
CA MET A 746 20.67 -1.87 -11.63
C MET A 746 21.33 -0.49 -11.48
N SER A 747 20.88 0.30 -10.51
CA SER A 747 21.35 1.68 -10.31
C SER A 747 22.77 1.76 -9.74
N THR A 748 23.10 0.88 -8.79
CA THR A 748 24.36 0.95 -8.02
C THR A 748 25.44 0.03 -8.57
N LYS A 749 25.06 -1.12 -9.13
CA LYS A 749 26.01 -2.11 -9.68
C LYS A 749 26.03 -2.14 -11.20
N GLY A 750 25.22 -1.32 -11.87
CA GLY A 750 25.20 -1.18 -13.32
C GLY A 750 24.73 -2.43 -14.07
N LEU A 751 24.03 -3.35 -13.37
CA LEU A 751 23.51 -4.56 -14.00
C LEU A 751 22.28 -4.23 -14.86
N SER A 752 22.09 -4.96 -15.95
CA SER A 752 20.79 -4.98 -16.64
C SER A 752 19.72 -5.63 -15.76
N GLU A 753 18.44 -5.44 -16.10
CA GLU A 753 17.33 -6.07 -15.36
C GLU A 753 17.45 -7.61 -15.38
N ASP A 754 17.78 -8.20 -16.53
CA ASP A 754 17.92 -9.66 -16.68
C ASP A 754 19.09 -10.21 -15.84
N GLU A 755 20.23 -9.50 -15.80
CA GLU A 755 21.37 -9.86 -14.95
C GLU A 755 21.04 -9.71 -13.46
N ALA A 756 20.37 -8.63 -13.07
CA ALA A 756 19.94 -8.41 -11.69
C ALA A 756 18.99 -9.52 -11.21
N ILE A 757 18.00 -9.90 -12.04
CA ILE A 757 17.08 -11.00 -11.76
C ILE A 757 17.84 -12.32 -11.64
N SER A 758 18.75 -12.62 -12.55
CA SER A 758 19.54 -13.86 -12.49
C SER A 758 20.40 -13.90 -11.22
N LEU A 759 21.10 -12.81 -10.91
CA LEU A 759 21.99 -12.74 -9.75
C LEU A 759 21.21 -12.91 -8.43
N MET A 760 20.12 -12.14 -8.27
CA MET A 760 19.34 -12.20 -7.03
C MET A 760 18.65 -13.55 -6.82
N SER A 761 18.40 -14.29 -7.90
CA SER A 761 17.78 -15.63 -7.81
C SER A 761 18.75 -16.71 -7.31
N VAL A 762 20.07 -16.50 -7.41
CA VAL A 762 21.09 -17.54 -7.12
C VAL A 762 22.09 -17.15 -6.03
N ALA A 763 22.17 -15.87 -5.67
CA ALA A 763 23.19 -15.34 -4.76
C ALA A 763 22.72 -14.24 -3.80
N VAL A 764 21.43 -13.88 -3.81
CA VAL A 764 20.83 -12.98 -2.81
C VAL A 764 19.85 -13.79 -1.96
N ASP A 765 20.00 -13.69 -0.64
CA ASP A 765 19.15 -14.40 0.31
C ASP A 765 18.00 -13.46 0.73
N PHE A 766 16.75 -13.92 0.56
CA PHE A 766 15.57 -13.22 1.06
C PHE A 766 15.07 -13.89 2.33
N GLY A 767 14.91 -13.13 3.40
CA GLY A 767 14.46 -13.61 4.71
C GLY A 767 13.28 -12.78 5.23
N VAL A 768 12.45 -13.40 6.07
CA VAL A 768 11.38 -12.66 6.76
C VAL A 768 12.01 -11.85 7.88
N THR A 769 11.77 -10.54 7.91
CA THR A 769 12.24 -9.68 9.00
C THR A 769 11.33 -9.81 10.20
N GLN A 770 10.05 -9.50 10.00
CA GLN A 770 8.97 -9.59 11.00
C GLN A 770 7.61 -9.80 10.33
N VAL A 771 6.65 -10.30 11.09
CA VAL A 771 5.24 -10.49 10.67
C VAL A 771 4.24 -10.01 11.73
N VAL A 772 4.59 -8.96 12.49
CA VAL A 772 3.85 -8.58 13.70
C VAL A 772 3.51 -7.08 13.80
N ASP A 773 4.10 -6.23 12.95
CA ASP A 773 4.03 -4.77 13.14
C ASP A 773 3.03 -4.04 12.25
N GLY A 774 1.94 -4.71 11.87
CA GLY A 774 1.11 -4.24 10.78
C GLY A 774 1.88 -4.37 9.47
N ASN A 775 2.77 -3.44 9.12
CA ASN A 775 3.52 -3.45 7.85
C ASN A 775 4.65 -4.51 7.85
N TRP A 776 4.33 -5.75 7.48
CA TRP A 776 5.28 -6.87 7.55
C TRP A 776 6.51 -6.67 6.66
N GLY A 777 7.65 -7.22 7.09
CA GLY A 777 8.95 -7.00 6.47
C GLY A 777 9.61 -8.26 5.89
N VAL A 778 10.26 -8.10 4.74
CA VAL A 778 11.19 -9.07 4.13
C VAL A 778 12.50 -8.34 3.83
N HIS A 779 13.63 -8.92 4.23
CA HIS A 779 14.95 -8.37 3.93
C HIS A 779 15.64 -9.15 2.81
N ALA A 780 16.44 -8.46 2.01
CA ALA A 780 17.32 -9.05 1.00
C ALA A 780 18.79 -8.82 1.39
N ILE A 781 19.58 -9.89 1.45
CA ILE A 781 21.00 -9.85 1.85
C ILE A 781 21.88 -10.02 0.62
N ILE A 782 22.65 -9.00 0.31
CA ILE A 782 23.59 -8.97 -0.81
C ILE A 782 25.01 -8.92 -0.25
N ARG A 783 25.78 -9.99 -0.42
CA ARG A 783 27.19 -10.03 0.02
C ARG A 783 28.06 -9.16 -0.88
N LYS A 784 28.84 -8.25 -0.28
CA LYS A 784 29.75 -7.36 -1.01
C LYS A 784 30.80 -8.11 -1.82
N ALA A 785 31.25 -9.26 -1.33
CA ALA A 785 32.24 -10.12 -2.00
C ALA A 785 31.78 -10.67 -3.36
N LEU A 786 30.49 -10.58 -3.71
CA LEU A 786 29.99 -10.93 -5.03
C LEU A 786 30.50 -9.98 -6.13
N PHE A 787 30.84 -8.74 -5.76
CA PHE A 787 31.32 -7.73 -6.67
C PHE A 787 32.83 -7.58 -6.47
N ALA A 788 33.62 -8.10 -7.41
CA ALA A 788 35.07 -7.98 -7.35
C ALA A 788 35.48 -6.49 -7.37
N SER A 789 36.50 -6.14 -6.58
CA SER A 789 37.31 -4.95 -6.87
C SER A 789 38.05 -5.27 -8.17
N GLY A 790 37.77 -4.52 -9.24
CA GLY A 790 38.36 -4.79 -10.56
C GLY A 790 39.88 -4.98 -10.47
N SER A 791 40.36 -6.10 -11.03
CA SER A 791 41.77 -6.38 -11.29
C SER A 791 42.30 -5.59 -12.47
#